data_AF-A0A7W1B411-F1
#
_entry.id   AF-A0A7W1B411-F1
#
_cell.length_a   1.000
_cell.length_b   1.000
_cell.length_c   1.000
_cell.angle_alpha   90.00
_cell.angle_beta   90.00
_cell.angle_gamma   90.00
#
_symmetry.space_group_name_H-M   'P 1'
#
loop_
_entity.id
_entity.type
_entity.pdbx_description
1 polymer ?
#
loop_
_entity_poly.entity_id
_entity_poly.type
_entity_poly.pdbx_seq_one_letter_code
_entity_poly.pdbx_strand_id
1 'polypeptide(L)'
;MSSQIARPACVDVLLGELGSRRRPAQRIANLEGSTMAGQGLDGPTPIRAAVDQRQVTRRVLLQALGLGAAAAVASTGSPAIGRSAAAQESPAPPASTVGTRESGGPRLEDELWDLEFDTERIFRFVADEVAYEAYTGALRGVNGTRWGLAGNSVDQALLLAELLTQAQVPIRFAVGELDDETANELLDSMRVDASTARAQIERIDAGAQVALDQHPGLTPEQRTALRSPDALRQRLIERAGTRLEEGLATIESALAAESISLPTPELDLPDRERTQHVWVQYADGSLWVDLDPTVPDAAPGKAYANQTATWDVLPDEVYHRVRFRAILEKNSSGEAVREESFVHEARAVDLVGVPVVFAHVDPNALKAIGVSILGFIEGTKQYVPSLLAGEAGQTGTPLTLGAGEGALDILGSTESDGEAIAEWLEIEILPPDGPSRTYTREVFDRVGIDRRAAGDFDLASLPPVEMTDVPELGQRFLPLESVWLVGVVGGRVPASYFAQDYAVEDIEADVALLVHGYHSARDWLQVEIAADRGYRWYHDEPNLTAAIVSLVEIAAGEYRISASLDVIHQGYGVVPFAGATPSVQPLVLAGVLAHVAERTGADTAAELAPDAPPPAGSVAQVFEQAAREGLAIQTITPEHLDLANLSISDVAKVRITAAVAAGYVVVVPERAVALDGTAQVGWWQVDPATGRTFDLMETGRGGSPMGEDTVILVGGPAWRAAEAFRLFALGVTFGIAVAAAIMTYMSYPN
;
A
#
# COMPACT_ATOMS: atom_id res chain seq x y z
N MET A 1 -31.60 29.69 65.65
CA MET A 1 -30.66 28.57 65.47
C MET A 1 -30.30 28.54 63.98
N SER A 2 -29.33 29.30 63.47
CA SER A 2 -28.14 29.94 64.09
C SER A 2 -27.14 28.90 64.61
N SER A 3 -25.82 29.00 64.37
CA SER A 3 -24.95 30.10 63.88
C SER A 3 -24.02 29.61 62.73
N GLN A 4 -23.29 30.39 61.90
CA GLN A 4 -22.39 31.56 62.08
C GLN A 4 -21.20 31.24 63.02
N ILE A 5 -19.93 31.46 62.63
CA ILE A 5 -19.13 32.70 62.45
C ILE A 5 -17.91 32.34 61.56
N ALA A 6 -17.27 33.13 60.67
CA ALA A 6 -17.21 34.55 60.28
C ALA A 6 -15.83 35.25 60.55
N ARG A 7 -15.45 36.13 59.61
CA ARG A 7 -14.16 36.82 59.37
C ARG A 7 -13.72 37.85 60.46
N PRO A 8 -12.49 38.39 60.35
CA PRO A 8 -12.20 39.78 59.89
C PRO A 8 -11.24 39.76 58.65
N ALA A 9 -10.70 40.82 57.99
CA ALA A 9 -10.84 42.29 57.77
C ALA A 9 -9.79 42.65 56.64
N CYS A 10 -9.61 43.80 55.99
CA CYS A 10 -10.34 45.03 55.57
C CYS A 10 -9.58 45.55 54.30
N VAL A 11 -10.08 46.33 53.32
CA VAL A 11 -10.94 47.54 53.24
C VAL A 11 -10.22 48.87 53.56
N ASP A 12 -9.85 49.61 52.49
CA ASP A 12 -9.94 51.08 52.23
C ASP A 12 -9.33 51.34 50.82
N VAL A 13 -9.89 52.05 49.82
CA VAL A 13 -10.55 53.39 49.68
C VAL A 13 -9.58 54.54 49.34
N LEU A 14 -9.35 54.82 48.05
CA LEU A 14 -9.49 56.15 47.40
C LEU A 14 -9.15 56.16 45.88
N LEU A 15 -9.42 57.30 45.22
CA LEU A 15 -9.29 57.56 43.77
C LEU A 15 -7.98 58.30 43.43
N GLY A 16 -7.43 58.10 42.23
CA GLY A 16 -6.23 58.80 41.73
C GLY A 16 -5.99 58.61 40.22
N GLU A 17 -6.20 59.68 39.45
CA GLU A 17 -6.32 59.75 37.99
C GLU A 17 -5.10 59.41 37.09
N LEU A 18 -5.43 59.14 35.81
CA LEU A 18 -4.68 59.39 34.56
C LEU A 18 -3.40 58.57 34.21
N GLY A 19 -3.51 57.79 33.11
CA GLY A 19 -2.37 57.15 32.42
C GLY A 19 -2.76 56.46 31.10
N SER A 20 -2.43 57.08 29.95
CA SER A 20 -2.57 56.57 28.57
C SER A 20 -1.84 55.23 28.30
N ARG A 21 -2.19 54.36 27.33
CA ARG A 21 -3.17 54.36 26.21
C ARG A 21 -3.39 52.90 25.72
N ARG A 22 -4.39 52.66 24.84
CA ARG A 22 -4.59 51.37 24.12
C ARG A 22 -3.83 51.32 22.77
N ARG A 23 -3.75 50.09 22.20
CA ARG A 23 -3.55 49.61 20.79
C ARG A 23 -3.88 50.64 19.66
N PRO A 24 -3.43 50.52 18.37
CA PRO A 24 -3.22 49.24 17.63
C PRO A 24 -2.20 49.18 16.43
N ALA A 25 -2.12 47.97 15.83
CA ALA A 25 -2.08 47.60 14.38
C ALA A 25 -1.10 48.19 13.31
N GLN A 26 -0.62 47.25 12.46
CA GLN A 26 -0.39 47.30 10.98
C GLN A 26 0.27 48.54 10.32
N ARG A 27 1.44 48.35 9.67
CA ARG A 27 1.56 48.18 8.18
C ARG A 27 3.02 48.13 7.67
N ILE A 28 3.21 47.30 6.63
CA ILE A 28 4.01 47.46 5.39
C ILE A 28 5.00 48.65 5.32
N ALA A 29 6.26 48.36 4.97
CA ALA A 29 7.14 49.27 4.23
C ALA A 29 8.13 48.48 3.33
N ASN A 30 8.21 48.86 2.05
CA ASN A 30 9.29 48.42 1.14
C ASN A 30 10.55 49.27 1.39
N LEU A 31 11.73 48.78 0.97
CA LEU A 31 12.83 49.63 0.52
C LEU A 31 13.73 48.85 -0.46
N GLU A 32 14.22 49.54 -1.50
CA GLU A 32 14.95 48.95 -2.61
C GLU A 32 16.47 49.21 -2.54
N GLY A 33 17.26 48.26 -3.05
CA GLY A 33 18.42 48.52 -3.90
C GLY A 33 19.65 49.28 -3.34
N SER A 34 20.77 48.56 -3.20
CA SER A 34 22.12 49.08 -3.48
C SER A 34 23.07 47.92 -3.81
N THR A 35 24.01 48.13 -4.74
CA THR A 35 24.76 47.06 -5.44
C THR A 35 26.28 47.16 -5.24
N MET A 36 26.98 46.00 -5.20
CA MET A 36 28.06 45.65 -6.16
C MET A 36 28.92 44.42 -5.76
N ALA A 37 29.02 43.49 -6.73
CA ALA A 37 30.21 42.71 -7.14
C ALA A 37 30.97 41.76 -6.17
N GLY A 38 30.88 40.46 -6.50
CA GLY A 38 31.87 39.40 -6.20
C GLY A 38 31.46 38.12 -6.95
N GLN A 39 32.31 37.54 -7.80
CA GLN A 39 31.95 36.43 -8.72
C GLN A 39 32.66 35.11 -8.41
N GLY A 40 32.00 34.00 -8.78
CA GLY A 40 32.57 32.65 -8.90
C GLY A 40 32.00 31.65 -7.89
N LEU A 41 31.65 30.41 -8.25
CA LEU A 41 31.65 29.73 -9.55
C LEU A 41 30.45 28.75 -9.64
N ASP A 42 30.17 28.26 -10.84
CA ASP A 42 28.94 27.55 -11.19
C ASP A 42 28.80 26.12 -10.61
N GLY A 43 27.54 25.75 -10.32
CA GLY A 43 27.08 24.37 -10.14
C GLY A 43 25.59 24.29 -10.50
N PRO A 44 25.12 23.25 -11.22
CA PRO A 44 23.74 23.20 -11.69
C PRO A 44 22.78 22.96 -10.52
N THR A 45 22.12 24.03 -10.06
CA THR A 45 20.99 23.90 -9.13
C THR A 45 19.80 23.38 -9.91
N PRO A 46 19.21 22.21 -9.57
CA PRO A 46 18.00 21.75 -10.24
C PRO A 46 16.87 22.74 -9.99
N ILE A 47 16.26 23.24 -11.07
CA ILE A 47 15.12 24.16 -10.98
C ILE A 47 13.91 23.34 -10.54
N ARG A 48 13.70 23.24 -9.21
CA ARG A 48 12.39 22.90 -8.66
C ARG A 48 11.41 23.98 -9.11
N ALA A 49 10.58 23.66 -10.10
CA ALA A 49 9.36 24.41 -10.35
C ALA A 49 8.53 24.40 -9.06
N ALA A 50 7.96 25.55 -8.70
CA ALA A 50 7.19 25.67 -7.45
C ALA A 50 5.79 25.07 -7.65
N VAL A 51 5.68 23.74 -7.50
CA VAL A 51 4.39 23.04 -7.38
C VAL A 51 3.64 23.63 -6.19
N ASP A 52 2.39 24.04 -6.41
CA ASP A 52 1.53 24.64 -5.38
C ASP A 52 0.98 23.56 -4.44
N GLN A 53 1.83 23.07 -3.54
CA GLN A 53 1.55 21.96 -2.63
C GLN A 53 0.47 22.33 -1.60
N ARG A 54 -0.78 21.96 -1.88
CA ARG A 54 -1.93 22.17 -0.98
C ARG A 54 -2.25 20.92 -0.15
N GLN A 55 -1.83 20.95 1.12
CA GLN A 55 -2.22 19.97 2.12
C GLN A 55 -3.71 20.12 2.49
N VAL A 56 -4.39 18.99 2.67
CA VAL A 56 -5.77 18.88 3.18
C VAL A 56 -5.82 17.84 4.31
N THR A 57 -6.85 17.86 5.14
CA THR A 57 -7.03 16.86 6.20
C THR A 57 -7.91 15.69 5.72
N ARG A 58 -7.68 14.49 6.25
CA ARG A 58 -8.46 13.27 5.96
C ARG A 58 -9.97 13.50 5.89
N ARG A 59 -10.53 14.07 6.95
CA ARG A 59 -11.96 14.37 7.06
C ARG A 59 -12.51 15.21 5.91
N VAL A 60 -11.73 16.17 5.39
CA VAL A 60 -12.13 17.04 4.28
C VAL A 60 -12.13 16.23 2.97
N LEU A 61 -11.07 15.46 2.71
CA LEU A 61 -10.96 14.67 1.49
C LEU A 61 -12.04 13.57 1.40
N LEU A 62 -12.31 12.86 2.50
CA LEU A 62 -13.39 11.85 2.58
C LEU A 62 -14.79 12.43 2.36
N GLN A 63 -15.02 13.68 2.78
CA GLN A 63 -16.29 14.38 2.54
C GLN A 63 -16.45 14.76 1.07
N ALA A 64 -15.37 15.14 0.37
CA ALA A 64 -15.42 15.47 -1.05
C ALA A 64 -15.52 14.24 -1.97
N LEU A 65 -14.94 13.10 -1.55
CA LEU A 65 -15.07 11.80 -2.23
C LEU A 65 -16.46 11.16 -2.11
N GLY A 66 -17.39 11.73 -1.34
CA GLY A 66 -18.74 11.19 -1.16
C GLY A 66 -18.81 9.88 -0.35
N LEU A 67 -17.68 9.35 0.13
CA LEU A 67 -17.62 8.07 0.87
C LEU A 67 -18.50 8.07 2.13
N GLY A 68 -18.63 9.21 2.81
CA GLY A 68 -19.57 9.38 3.95
C GLY A 68 -21.07 9.37 3.57
N ALA A 69 -21.41 9.29 2.29
CA ALA A 69 -22.77 9.16 1.76
C ALA A 69 -22.99 7.86 0.96
N ALA A 70 -21.94 7.19 0.48
CA ALA A 70 -22.04 5.91 -0.22
C ALA A 70 -22.77 4.82 0.61
N ALA A 71 -22.57 4.82 1.93
CA ALA A 71 -23.29 3.97 2.88
C ALA A 71 -24.83 4.10 2.80
N ALA A 72 -25.36 5.26 2.39
CA ALA A 72 -26.80 5.43 2.20
C ALA A 72 -27.32 4.73 0.94
N VAL A 73 -26.61 4.83 -0.19
CA VAL A 73 -27.01 4.21 -1.47
C VAL A 73 -26.91 2.69 -1.39
N ALA A 74 -25.86 2.18 -0.73
CA ALA A 74 -25.69 0.77 -0.41
C ALA A 74 -26.87 0.14 0.35
N SER A 75 -27.67 0.94 1.07
CA SER A 75 -28.79 0.45 1.90
C SER A 75 -30.10 0.22 1.14
N THR A 76 -30.23 0.67 -0.11
CA THR A 76 -31.50 0.67 -0.86
C THR A 76 -31.44 -0.11 -2.18
N GLY A 77 -31.27 -1.44 -2.08
CA GLY A 77 -31.21 -2.32 -3.26
C GLY A 77 -32.57 -2.54 -3.95
N SER A 78 -32.95 -1.67 -4.90
CA SER A 78 -33.80 -2.01 -6.08
C SER A 78 -34.15 -0.80 -6.98
N PRO A 79 -33.81 -0.82 -8.28
CA PRO A 79 -34.34 0.11 -9.28
C PRO A 79 -35.45 -0.53 -10.13
N ALA A 80 -36.58 -0.91 -9.52
CA ALA A 80 -37.68 -1.61 -10.22
C ALA A 80 -39.08 -1.07 -9.90
N ILE A 81 -39.44 0.12 -10.44
CA ILE A 81 -40.84 0.51 -10.70
C ILE A 81 -40.88 1.59 -11.80
N GLY A 82 -41.89 1.55 -12.67
CA GLY A 82 -41.94 2.33 -13.91
C GLY A 82 -42.37 3.80 -13.78
N ARG A 83 -42.07 4.54 -14.86
CA ARG A 83 -42.40 5.96 -15.12
C ARG A 83 -43.67 6.50 -14.42
N SER A 84 -43.49 7.48 -13.54
CA SER A 84 -44.49 8.52 -13.28
C SER A 84 -43.78 9.86 -13.01
N ALA A 85 -44.35 10.97 -13.48
CA ALA A 85 -43.71 12.28 -13.43
C ALA A 85 -44.40 13.21 -12.42
N ALA A 86 -43.73 13.49 -11.30
CA ALA A 86 -44.03 14.60 -10.41
C ALA A 86 -42.77 14.95 -9.61
N ALA A 87 -42.18 16.12 -9.86
CA ALA A 87 -41.04 16.61 -9.07
C ALA A 87 -41.54 17.29 -7.78
N GLN A 88 -41.02 16.84 -6.63
CA GLN A 88 -40.96 17.63 -5.41
C GLN A 88 -39.55 17.53 -4.84
N GLU A 89 -38.94 18.68 -4.57
CA GLU A 89 -37.62 18.77 -3.96
C GLU A 89 -37.72 18.36 -2.48
N SER A 90 -37.33 17.14 -2.16
CA SER A 90 -37.02 16.76 -0.77
C SER A 90 -35.66 17.35 -0.38
N PRO A 91 -35.50 17.87 0.85
CA PRO A 91 -34.20 18.28 1.34
C PRO A 91 -33.26 17.07 1.45
N ALA A 92 -31.97 17.27 1.14
CA ALA A 92 -30.97 16.23 1.26
C ALA A 92 -30.92 15.65 2.69
N PRO A 93 -30.69 14.34 2.86
CA PRO A 93 -30.57 13.73 4.19
C PRO A 93 -29.38 14.34 4.96
N PRO A 94 -29.45 14.43 6.30
CA PRO A 94 -28.33 14.88 7.11
C PRO A 94 -27.17 13.90 6.95
N ALA A 95 -25.96 14.44 6.72
CA ALA A 95 -24.76 13.62 6.52
C ALA A 95 -24.48 12.72 7.74
N SER A 96 -24.30 11.43 7.48
CA SER A 96 -23.89 10.44 8.47
C SER A 96 -22.58 10.88 9.15
N THR A 97 -22.51 10.77 10.47
CA THR A 97 -21.24 10.84 11.18
C THR A 97 -20.49 9.53 10.92
N VAL A 98 -19.63 9.51 9.90
CA VAL A 98 -18.68 8.41 9.65
C VAL A 98 -17.95 8.11 10.96
N GLY A 99 -18.09 6.87 11.43
CA GLY A 99 -17.32 6.39 12.58
C GLY A 99 -15.92 6.03 12.10
N THR A 100 -14.89 6.56 12.74
CA THR A 100 -13.53 6.07 12.53
C THR A 100 -13.37 4.79 13.31
N ARG A 101 -13.08 3.68 12.63
CA ARG A 101 -12.81 2.40 13.31
C ARG A 101 -11.38 2.40 13.84
N GLU A 102 -11.18 1.87 15.04
CA GLU A 102 -9.83 1.69 15.57
C GLU A 102 -9.07 0.65 14.73
N SER A 103 -7.84 0.98 14.32
CA SER A 103 -6.97 0.04 13.62
C SER A 103 -6.70 -1.18 14.49
N GLY A 104 -6.58 -2.35 13.86
CA GLY A 104 -6.29 -3.59 14.56
C GLY A 104 -4.80 -3.80 14.78
N GLY A 105 -4.48 -4.92 15.41
CA GLY A 105 -3.12 -5.33 15.77
C GLY A 105 -2.90 -5.26 17.28
N PRO A 106 -1.74 -5.73 17.77
CA PRO A 106 -1.34 -5.54 19.16
C PRO A 106 -1.18 -4.04 19.48
N ARG A 107 -1.67 -3.60 20.64
CA ARG A 107 -1.50 -2.23 21.14
C ARG A 107 -0.34 -2.15 22.12
N LEU A 108 0.42 -1.07 22.07
CA LEU A 108 1.51 -0.79 23.02
C LEU A 108 0.98 -0.55 24.43
N GLU A 109 -0.23 0.02 24.56
CA GLU A 109 -0.87 0.21 25.86
C GLU A 109 -1.15 -1.12 26.57
N ASP A 110 -1.71 -2.11 25.85
CA ASP A 110 -1.98 -3.45 26.39
C ASP A 110 -0.67 -4.16 26.77
N GLU A 111 0.36 -4.06 25.92
CA GLU A 111 1.71 -4.58 26.19
C GLU A 111 2.30 -3.99 27.48
N LEU A 112 2.21 -2.67 27.68
CA LEU A 112 2.76 -2.00 28.86
C LEU A 112 2.02 -2.37 30.15
N TRP A 113 0.74 -2.71 30.08
CA TRP A 113 0.00 -3.28 31.22
C TRP A 113 0.51 -4.69 31.57
N ASP A 114 0.70 -5.57 30.59
CA ASP A 114 1.21 -6.93 30.81
C ASP A 114 2.71 -6.95 31.21
N LEU A 115 3.47 -5.93 30.84
CA LEU A 115 4.85 -5.69 31.29
C LEU A 115 4.93 -4.88 32.61
N GLU A 116 3.79 -4.53 33.21
CA GLU A 116 3.65 -3.77 34.47
C GLU A 116 4.40 -2.42 34.50
N PHE A 117 4.66 -1.82 33.33
CA PHE A 117 5.50 -0.63 33.11
C PHE A 117 6.95 -0.76 33.66
N ASP A 118 7.44 -1.97 33.91
CA ASP A 118 8.76 -2.21 34.49
C ASP A 118 9.87 -2.18 33.43
N THR A 119 10.96 -1.46 33.71
CA THR A 119 12.07 -1.23 32.76
C THR A 119 12.80 -2.52 32.37
N GLU A 120 12.96 -3.48 33.29
CA GLU A 120 13.59 -4.77 32.95
C GLU A 120 12.64 -5.61 32.10
N ARG A 121 11.34 -5.67 32.44
CA ARG A 121 10.35 -6.40 31.62
C ARG A 121 10.21 -5.82 30.22
N ILE A 122 10.21 -4.49 30.08
CA ILE A 122 10.22 -3.79 28.79
C ILE A 122 11.48 -4.13 27.99
N PHE A 123 12.66 -4.14 28.64
CA PHE A 123 13.90 -4.56 27.97
C PHE A 123 13.86 -6.04 27.54
N ARG A 124 13.43 -6.94 28.44
CA ARG A 124 13.30 -8.38 28.19
C ARG A 124 12.34 -8.69 27.06
N PHE A 125 11.21 -8.00 26.97
CA PHE A 125 10.27 -8.18 25.86
C PHE A 125 10.95 -7.91 24.50
N VAL A 126 11.69 -6.81 24.38
CA VAL A 126 12.38 -6.49 23.11
C VAL A 126 13.58 -7.42 22.88
N ALA A 127 14.37 -7.74 23.90
CA ALA A 127 15.57 -8.58 23.76
C ALA A 127 15.28 -10.08 23.57
N ASP A 128 14.25 -10.61 24.22
CA ASP A 128 13.98 -12.05 24.31
C ASP A 128 12.86 -12.49 23.33
N GLU A 129 11.98 -11.58 22.88
CA GLU A 129 10.85 -11.92 21.98
C GLU A 129 10.87 -11.30 20.58
N VAL A 130 11.61 -10.21 20.34
CA VAL A 130 11.71 -9.54 19.04
C VAL A 130 12.96 -10.01 18.30
N ALA A 131 12.79 -10.74 17.20
CA ALA A 131 13.90 -11.32 16.45
C ALA A 131 14.74 -10.25 15.71
N TYR A 132 16.04 -10.51 15.60
CA TYR A 132 16.92 -9.70 14.76
C TYR A 132 16.75 -10.00 13.26
N GLU A 133 16.74 -8.97 12.41
CA GLU A 133 16.82 -9.11 10.95
C GLU A 133 17.67 -8.00 10.30
N ALA A 134 18.66 -8.39 9.49
CA ALA A 134 19.66 -7.49 8.91
C ALA A 134 19.14 -6.71 7.68
N TYR A 135 18.70 -5.47 7.90
CA TYR A 135 18.39 -4.49 6.84
C TYR A 135 18.84 -3.08 7.25
N THR A 136 18.96 -2.15 6.30
CA THR A 136 19.48 -0.79 6.59
C THR A 136 18.39 0.15 7.10
N GLY A 137 18.68 0.86 8.20
CA GLY A 137 17.86 1.97 8.70
C GLY A 137 16.47 1.58 9.22
N ALA A 138 15.65 2.57 9.54
CA ALA A 138 14.30 2.39 10.07
C ALA A 138 13.29 2.14 8.94
N LEU A 139 12.69 0.95 8.94
CA LEU A 139 11.73 0.45 7.95
C LEU A 139 10.36 0.16 8.56
N ARG A 140 10.37 -0.41 9.77
CA ARG A 140 9.18 -0.97 10.47
C ARG A 140 8.64 -0.03 11.53
N GLY A 141 9.52 0.75 12.17
CA GLY A 141 9.20 1.59 13.31
C GLY A 141 8.58 0.78 14.45
N VAL A 142 7.92 1.48 15.36
CA VAL A 142 7.32 0.86 16.55
C VAL A 142 6.26 -0.19 16.17
N ASN A 143 5.30 0.19 15.30
CA ASN A 143 4.18 -0.67 14.92
C ASN A 143 4.66 -1.91 14.16
N GLY A 144 5.46 -1.76 13.10
CA GLY A 144 5.90 -2.89 12.28
C GLY A 144 6.76 -3.89 13.06
N THR A 145 7.59 -3.41 13.99
CA THR A 145 8.42 -4.27 14.84
C THR A 145 7.57 -5.04 15.84
N ARG A 146 6.60 -4.38 16.49
CA ARG A 146 5.66 -5.07 17.40
C ARG A 146 4.74 -6.03 16.66
N TRP A 147 4.34 -5.71 15.43
CA TRP A 147 3.48 -6.54 14.58
C TRP A 147 4.19 -7.80 14.08
N GLY A 148 5.44 -7.67 13.61
CA GLY A 148 6.23 -8.79 13.11
C GLY A 148 7.03 -9.55 14.16
N LEU A 149 7.10 -9.04 15.41
CA LEU A 149 8.08 -9.46 16.43
C LEU A 149 9.49 -9.65 15.83
N ALA A 150 9.91 -8.71 14.98
CA ALA A 150 11.21 -8.71 14.33
C ALA A 150 11.63 -7.31 13.84
N GLY A 151 12.91 -6.97 13.95
CA GLY A 151 13.50 -5.73 13.43
C GLY A 151 15.02 -5.68 13.52
N ASN A 152 15.63 -4.70 12.86
CA ASN A 152 17.07 -4.38 12.99
C ASN A 152 17.35 -3.53 14.25
N SER A 153 18.62 -3.12 14.47
CA SER A 153 19.00 -2.31 15.64
C SER A 153 18.14 -1.06 15.80
N VAL A 154 17.92 -0.33 14.70
CA VAL A 154 17.18 0.94 14.65
C VAL A 154 15.71 0.76 14.99
N ASP A 155 15.05 -0.24 14.41
CA ASP A 155 13.62 -0.48 14.59
C ASP A 155 13.29 -1.15 15.94
N GLN A 156 14.20 -1.98 16.48
CA GLN A 156 14.11 -2.45 17.86
C GLN A 156 14.33 -1.32 18.87
N ALA A 157 15.32 -0.45 18.65
CA ALA A 157 15.55 0.72 19.49
C ALA A 157 14.38 1.69 19.47
N LEU A 158 13.69 1.86 18.33
CA LEU A 158 12.45 2.64 18.24
C LEU A 158 11.33 2.03 19.08
N LEU A 159 11.10 0.72 19.00
CA LEU A 159 10.10 0.03 19.83
C LEU A 159 10.40 0.16 21.34
N LEU A 160 11.65 -0.09 21.73
CA LEU A 160 12.11 0.03 23.11
C LEU A 160 11.99 1.47 23.64
N ALA A 161 12.37 2.47 22.83
CA ALA A 161 12.28 3.88 23.20
C ALA A 161 10.82 4.33 23.40
N GLU A 162 9.87 3.90 22.57
CA GLU A 162 8.46 4.25 22.73
C GLU A 162 7.85 3.61 23.97
N LEU A 163 8.08 2.31 24.21
CA LEU A 163 7.62 1.61 25.41
C LEU A 163 8.14 2.29 26.70
N LEU A 164 9.44 2.63 26.74
CA LEU A 164 10.04 3.34 27.87
C LEU A 164 9.50 4.77 28.01
N THR A 165 9.25 5.48 26.91
CA THR A 165 8.69 6.84 26.92
C THR A 165 7.26 6.85 27.47
N GLN A 166 6.42 5.89 27.09
CA GLN A 166 5.07 5.73 27.65
C GLN A 166 5.11 5.30 29.13
N ALA A 167 6.10 4.51 29.54
CA ALA A 167 6.43 4.24 30.95
C ALA A 167 7.03 5.45 31.71
N GLN A 168 7.11 6.63 31.08
CA GLN A 168 7.66 7.88 31.62
C GLN A 168 9.15 7.81 32.01
N VAL A 169 9.89 6.86 31.44
CA VAL A 169 11.35 6.73 31.57
C VAL A 169 12.02 7.65 30.55
N PRO A 170 12.87 8.62 30.95
CA PRO A 170 13.58 9.47 30.00
C PRO A 170 14.65 8.68 29.24
N ILE A 171 14.56 8.68 27.91
CA ILE A 171 15.48 7.98 27.01
C ILE A 171 16.26 8.94 26.11
N ARG A 172 17.30 8.40 25.47
CA ARG A 172 17.94 8.93 24.26
C ARG A 172 18.44 7.74 23.43
N PHE A 173 18.71 7.96 22.15
CA PHE A 173 19.40 6.97 21.31
C PHE A 173 20.91 7.09 21.48
N ALA A 174 21.59 5.95 21.44
CA ALA A 174 23.02 5.82 21.31
C ALA A 174 23.34 5.12 19.98
N VAL A 175 24.49 5.42 19.40
CA VAL A 175 24.92 4.85 18.11
C VAL A 175 26.42 4.55 18.14
N GLY A 176 26.85 3.47 17.47
CA GLY A 176 28.21 2.98 17.53
C GLY A 176 28.59 1.97 16.44
N GLU A 177 29.86 1.55 16.48
CA GLU A 177 30.46 0.58 15.55
C GLU A 177 30.50 -0.83 16.17
N LEU A 178 29.92 -1.82 15.49
CA LEU A 178 30.02 -3.23 15.86
C LEU A 178 31.41 -3.80 15.51
N ASP A 179 31.92 -4.71 16.34
CA ASP A 179 33.07 -5.54 15.97
C ASP A 179 32.66 -6.78 15.16
N ASP A 180 33.64 -7.45 14.56
CA ASP A 180 33.40 -8.63 13.73
C ASP A 180 32.85 -9.82 14.52
N GLU A 181 33.06 -9.90 15.84
CA GLU A 181 32.53 -11.00 16.66
C GLU A 181 31.02 -10.81 16.84
N THR A 182 30.60 -9.62 17.28
CA THR A 182 29.19 -9.25 17.47
C THR A 182 28.42 -9.22 16.14
N ALA A 183 29.04 -8.71 15.06
CA ALA A 183 28.43 -8.69 13.73
C ALA A 183 28.14 -10.11 13.18
N ASN A 184 29.00 -11.08 13.45
CA ASN A 184 28.74 -12.48 13.08
C ASN A 184 27.67 -13.12 13.98
N GLU A 185 27.67 -12.82 15.29
CA GLU A 185 26.65 -13.30 16.24
C GLU A 185 25.23 -12.87 15.85
N LEU A 186 25.07 -11.62 15.37
CA LEU A 186 23.80 -11.14 14.80
C LEU A 186 23.36 -11.93 13.55
N LEU A 187 24.28 -12.19 12.60
CA LEU A 187 23.97 -12.96 11.39
C LEU A 187 23.70 -14.45 11.67
N ASP A 188 24.31 -15.02 12.70
CA ASP A 188 24.00 -16.37 13.17
C ASP A 188 22.65 -16.46 13.91
N SER A 189 22.24 -15.43 14.67
CA SER A 189 20.94 -15.41 15.35
C SER A 189 19.74 -15.52 14.37
N MET A 190 19.90 -14.99 13.15
CA MET A 190 18.91 -15.08 12.07
C MET A 190 18.68 -16.51 11.55
N ARG A 191 19.68 -17.40 11.69
CA ARG A 191 19.73 -18.77 11.13
C ARG A 191 18.99 -19.77 12.02
N VAL A 192 17.68 -19.57 12.15
CA VAL A 192 16.75 -20.45 12.87
C VAL A 192 16.33 -21.67 12.04
N ASP A 193 15.71 -22.68 12.67
CA ASP A 193 15.06 -23.80 11.98
C ASP A 193 13.58 -23.51 11.64
N ALA A 194 12.99 -24.35 10.79
CA ALA A 194 11.61 -24.17 10.32
C ALA A 194 10.55 -24.34 11.42
N SER A 195 10.83 -25.09 12.48
CA SER A 195 9.96 -25.20 13.67
C SER A 195 10.01 -23.93 14.52
N THR A 196 11.19 -23.33 14.70
CA THR A 196 11.33 -22.03 15.40
C THR A 196 10.59 -20.92 14.67
N ALA A 197 10.70 -20.83 13.34
CA ALA A 197 9.96 -19.84 12.54
C ALA A 197 8.44 -20.06 12.60
N ARG A 198 7.97 -21.32 12.57
CA ARG A 198 6.55 -21.67 12.79
C ARG A 198 6.08 -21.19 14.18
N ALA A 199 6.84 -21.47 15.24
CA ALA A 199 6.49 -21.05 16.60
C ALA A 199 6.51 -19.53 16.81
N GLN A 200 7.36 -18.78 16.10
CA GLN A 200 7.35 -17.31 16.10
C GLN A 200 6.07 -16.77 15.45
N ILE A 201 5.68 -17.31 14.30
CA ILE A 201 4.42 -16.98 13.61
C ILE A 201 3.21 -17.32 14.50
N GLU A 202 3.19 -18.51 15.08
CA GLU A 202 2.13 -18.92 16.02
C GLU A 202 2.00 -17.94 17.20
N ARG A 203 3.10 -17.34 17.68
CA ARG A 203 3.08 -16.31 18.74
C ARG A 203 2.52 -14.97 18.25
N ILE A 204 2.95 -14.52 17.06
CA ILE A 204 2.46 -13.28 16.42
C ILE A 204 0.94 -13.33 16.23
N ASP A 205 0.43 -14.49 15.81
CA ASP A 205 -0.99 -14.69 15.48
C ASP A 205 -1.81 -15.25 16.68
N ALA A 206 -1.17 -15.61 17.80
CA ALA A 206 -1.81 -16.24 18.98
C ALA A 206 -2.98 -15.45 19.58
N GLY A 207 -2.89 -14.11 19.58
CA GLY A 207 -3.90 -13.23 20.17
C GLY A 207 -5.21 -13.17 19.39
N ALA A 208 -5.26 -13.68 18.16
CA ALA A 208 -6.41 -13.55 17.27
C ALA A 208 -7.47 -14.67 17.41
N GLN A 209 -7.58 -15.35 18.56
CA GLN A 209 -8.60 -16.38 18.76
C GLN A 209 -10.03 -15.81 18.68
N VAL A 210 -10.77 -16.18 17.62
CA VAL A 210 -12.06 -15.55 17.29
C VAL A 210 -13.27 -16.33 17.81
N ALA A 211 -14.28 -15.61 18.29
CA ALA A 211 -15.65 -16.11 18.51
C ALA A 211 -16.45 -16.26 17.19
N LEU A 212 -15.85 -16.92 16.18
CA LEU A 212 -16.37 -17.07 14.81
C LEU A 212 -17.81 -17.62 14.74
N ASP A 213 -18.18 -18.50 15.66
CA ASP A 213 -19.48 -19.16 15.68
C ASP A 213 -20.63 -18.23 16.12
N GLN A 214 -20.31 -17.10 16.76
CA GLN A 214 -21.25 -16.12 17.28
C GLN A 214 -21.59 -14.99 16.30
N HIS A 215 -20.90 -14.91 15.14
CA HIS A 215 -21.15 -13.82 14.19
C HIS A 215 -22.57 -13.92 13.57
N PRO A 216 -23.38 -12.84 13.61
CA PRO A 216 -24.80 -12.91 13.26
C PRO A 216 -25.05 -13.16 11.77
N GLY A 217 -24.14 -12.75 10.88
CA GLY A 217 -24.34 -12.81 9.43
C GLY A 217 -24.08 -14.17 8.76
N LEU A 218 -23.55 -15.18 9.45
CA LEU A 218 -23.18 -16.47 8.85
C LEU A 218 -24.40 -17.42 8.70
N THR A 219 -24.42 -18.26 7.66
CA THR A 219 -25.40 -19.36 7.55
C THR A 219 -25.03 -20.56 8.45
N PRO A 220 -25.95 -21.50 8.73
CA PRO A 220 -25.63 -22.73 9.46
C PRO A 220 -24.55 -23.59 8.79
N GLU A 221 -24.50 -23.61 7.45
CA GLU A 221 -23.52 -24.33 6.63
C GLU A 221 -22.13 -23.69 6.77
N GLN A 222 -22.06 -22.36 6.69
CA GLN A 222 -20.82 -21.59 6.86
C GLN A 222 -20.25 -21.74 8.28
N ARG A 223 -21.10 -21.65 9.32
CA ARG A 223 -20.73 -22.01 10.70
C ARG A 223 -20.31 -23.48 10.85
N THR A 224 -20.66 -24.36 9.91
CA THR A 224 -20.26 -25.78 9.93
C THR A 224 -18.93 -26.00 9.19
N ALA A 225 -18.66 -25.28 8.09
CA ALA A 225 -17.34 -25.25 7.46
C ALA A 225 -16.26 -24.72 8.41
N LEU A 226 -16.58 -23.64 9.16
CA LEU A 226 -15.71 -23.10 10.22
C LEU A 226 -15.49 -24.06 11.40
N ARG A 227 -16.26 -25.14 11.53
CA ARG A 227 -16.06 -26.20 12.53
C ARG A 227 -15.15 -27.33 12.04
N SER A 228 -14.62 -27.25 10.83
CA SER A 228 -13.57 -28.15 10.32
C SER A 228 -12.46 -27.40 9.57
N PRO A 229 -11.66 -26.53 10.25
CA PRO A 229 -10.55 -25.79 9.65
C PRO A 229 -9.58 -26.65 8.82
N ASP A 230 -9.11 -27.75 9.41
CA ASP A 230 -7.94 -28.50 8.94
C ASP A 230 -8.12 -29.06 7.52
N ALA A 231 -9.32 -29.58 7.23
CA ALA A 231 -9.65 -30.18 5.95
C ALA A 231 -9.76 -29.16 4.80
N LEU A 232 -9.87 -27.87 5.11
CA LEU A 232 -9.88 -26.77 4.15
C LEU A 232 -8.47 -26.17 4.00
N ARG A 233 -7.75 -25.97 5.12
CA ARG A 233 -6.31 -25.64 5.13
C ARG A 233 -5.50 -26.60 4.25
N GLN A 234 -5.72 -27.90 4.39
CA GLN A 234 -5.06 -28.94 3.59
C GLN A 234 -5.26 -28.75 2.09
N ARG A 235 -6.50 -28.55 1.60
CA ARG A 235 -6.76 -28.37 0.16
C ARG A 235 -6.12 -27.10 -0.41
N LEU A 236 -6.06 -26.02 0.38
CA LEU A 236 -5.40 -24.78 -0.03
C LEU A 236 -3.87 -24.99 -0.13
N ILE A 237 -3.26 -25.66 0.84
CA ILE A 237 -1.84 -26.02 0.81
C ILE A 237 -1.51 -26.94 -0.36
N GLU A 238 -2.34 -27.96 -0.62
CA GLU A 238 -2.18 -28.87 -1.78
C GLU A 238 -2.23 -28.11 -3.11
N ARG A 239 -3.19 -27.19 -3.30
CA ARG A 239 -3.31 -26.42 -4.55
C ARG A 239 -2.21 -25.35 -4.69
N ALA A 240 -1.89 -24.64 -3.61
CA ALA A 240 -0.82 -23.65 -3.60
C ALA A 240 0.55 -24.29 -3.86
N GLY A 241 0.82 -25.46 -3.24
CA GLY A 241 2.00 -26.27 -3.51
C GLY A 241 2.06 -26.75 -4.97
N THR A 242 0.94 -27.24 -5.53
CA THR A 242 0.87 -27.64 -6.94
C THR A 242 1.26 -26.48 -7.88
N ARG A 243 0.65 -25.30 -7.72
CA ARG A 243 0.96 -24.12 -8.53
C ARG A 243 2.39 -23.61 -8.33
N LEU A 244 2.94 -23.77 -7.13
CA LEU A 244 4.33 -23.41 -6.86
C LEU A 244 5.29 -24.27 -7.68
N GLU A 245 5.10 -25.60 -7.76
CA GLU A 245 5.93 -26.44 -8.63
C GLU A 245 5.75 -26.08 -10.12
N GLU A 246 4.52 -25.80 -10.56
CA GLU A 246 4.24 -25.43 -11.96
C GLU A 246 4.91 -24.11 -12.37
N GLY A 247 4.86 -23.09 -11.50
CA GLY A 247 5.52 -21.80 -11.73
C GLY A 247 7.05 -21.90 -11.67
N LEU A 248 7.59 -22.61 -10.68
CA LEU A 248 9.03 -22.86 -10.57
C LEU A 248 9.56 -23.61 -11.79
N ALA A 249 8.93 -24.74 -12.16
CA ALA A 249 9.34 -25.53 -13.32
C ALA A 249 9.27 -24.75 -14.64
N THR A 250 8.32 -23.83 -14.78
CA THR A 250 8.21 -22.93 -15.94
C THR A 250 9.43 -22.00 -16.05
N ILE A 251 9.79 -21.34 -14.94
CA ILE A 251 10.89 -20.36 -14.91
C ILE A 251 12.25 -21.06 -14.99
N GLU A 252 12.46 -22.13 -14.23
CA GLU A 252 13.70 -22.91 -14.24
C GLU A 252 13.97 -23.50 -15.63
N SER A 253 12.94 -24.01 -16.32
CA SER A 253 13.08 -24.49 -17.71
C SER A 253 13.43 -23.37 -18.69
N ALA A 254 12.80 -22.19 -18.54
CA ALA A 254 13.03 -21.03 -19.40
C ALA A 254 14.45 -20.47 -19.25
N LEU A 255 14.97 -20.39 -18.02
CA LEU A 255 16.35 -19.97 -17.72
C LEU A 255 17.37 -21.02 -18.17
N ALA A 256 17.09 -22.31 -17.95
CA ALA A 256 17.98 -23.40 -18.35
C ALA A 256 18.11 -23.53 -19.88
N ALA A 257 17.06 -23.22 -20.65
CA ALA A 257 17.11 -23.19 -22.11
C ALA A 257 18.15 -22.18 -22.63
N GLU A 258 18.17 -20.98 -22.04
CA GLU A 258 19.14 -19.92 -22.35
C GLU A 258 20.49 -20.08 -21.62
N SER A 259 20.67 -21.18 -20.87
CA SER A 259 21.85 -21.45 -20.02
C SER A 259 22.14 -20.37 -18.95
N ILE A 260 21.10 -19.67 -18.50
CA ILE A 260 21.19 -18.61 -17.49
C ILE A 260 21.27 -19.23 -16.09
N SER A 261 22.32 -18.86 -15.34
CA SER A 261 22.51 -19.27 -13.95
C SER A 261 22.37 -18.05 -13.05
N LEU A 262 21.35 -18.05 -12.20
CA LEU A 262 21.11 -17.00 -11.21
C LEU A 262 22.09 -17.13 -10.03
N PRO A 263 22.51 -16.01 -9.41
CA PRO A 263 23.26 -16.06 -8.16
C PRO A 263 22.37 -16.50 -6.99
N THR A 264 22.97 -17.21 -6.03
CA THR A 264 22.41 -17.33 -4.68
C THR A 264 22.74 -16.06 -3.90
N PRO A 265 21.77 -15.34 -3.31
CA PRO A 265 22.07 -14.20 -2.47
C PRO A 265 22.73 -14.66 -1.16
N GLU A 266 23.75 -13.93 -0.71
CA GLU A 266 24.42 -14.17 0.57
C GLU A 266 23.74 -13.37 1.69
N LEU A 267 23.74 -13.91 2.92
CA LEU A 267 23.29 -13.20 4.11
C LEU A 267 24.46 -12.43 4.72
N ASP A 268 24.42 -11.10 4.61
CA ASP A 268 25.44 -10.16 5.09
C ASP A 268 24.81 -9.05 5.95
N LEU A 269 25.63 -8.34 6.73
CA LEU A 269 25.23 -7.25 7.61
C LEU A 269 25.43 -5.90 6.90
N PRO A 270 24.37 -5.09 6.64
CA PRO A 270 24.49 -3.83 5.94
C PRO A 270 25.54 -2.88 6.54
N ASP A 271 26.29 -2.17 5.69
CA ASP A 271 27.36 -1.25 6.11
C ASP A 271 26.90 -0.22 7.16
N ARG A 272 25.68 0.34 7.02
CA ARG A 272 25.12 1.24 8.05
C ARG A 272 24.90 0.52 9.37
N GLU A 273 24.33 -0.68 9.38
CA GLU A 273 24.06 -1.42 10.62
C GLU A 273 25.37 -1.77 11.35
N ARG A 274 26.43 -2.13 10.60
CA ARG A 274 27.78 -2.36 11.14
C ARG A 274 28.42 -1.10 11.73
N THR A 275 28.23 0.07 11.11
CA THR A 275 28.93 1.33 11.47
C THR A 275 28.11 2.31 12.29
N GLN A 276 26.80 2.08 12.39
CA GLN A 276 25.79 2.92 13.04
C GLN A 276 24.72 2.06 13.72
N HIS A 277 25.13 0.99 14.43
CA HIS A 277 24.25 0.18 15.28
C HIS A 277 23.61 1.08 16.33
N VAL A 278 22.27 1.06 16.42
CA VAL A 278 21.49 1.95 17.30
C VAL A 278 20.92 1.18 18.48
N TRP A 279 21.03 1.76 19.68
CA TRP A 279 20.38 1.26 20.89
C TRP A 279 19.83 2.40 21.76
N VAL A 280 19.17 2.03 22.86
CA VAL A 280 18.57 3.00 23.79
C VAL A 280 19.45 3.18 25.03
N GLN A 281 19.61 4.41 25.49
CA GLN A 281 20.13 4.73 26.81
C GLN A 281 19.02 5.40 27.63
N TYR A 282 18.76 4.91 28.84
CA TYR A 282 17.81 5.55 29.78
C TYR A 282 18.51 6.28 30.92
N ALA A 283 17.84 7.28 31.51
CA ALA A 283 18.40 8.11 32.56
C ALA A 283 18.17 7.52 33.97
N ASP A 284 19.25 7.08 34.64
CA ASP A 284 19.26 6.81 36.09
C ASP A 284 19.90 7.99 36.83
N GLY A 285 19.06 8.95 37.23
CA GLY A 285 19.41 10.12 38.04
C GLY A 285 20.33 11.14 37.33
N SER A 286 21.60 10.78 37.16
CA SER A 286 22.60 11.57 36.40
C SER A 286 23.49 10.70 35.50
N LEU A 287 23.25 9.39 35.49
CA LEU A 287 23.89 8.42 34.61
C LEU A 287 22.95 8.09 33.45
N TRP A 288 23.54 7.64 32.36
CA TRP A 288 22.84 7.00 31.26
C TRP A 288 23.21 5.53 31.27
N VAL A 289 22.21 4.65 31.20
CA VAL A 289 22.37 3.19 31.29
C VAL A 289 21.94 2.57 29.97
N ASP A 290 22.82 1.77 29.38
CA ASP A 290 22.63 1.12 28.09
C ASP A 290 21.57 0.01 28.15
N LEU A 291 20.66 0.01 27.17
CA LEU A 291 19.73 -1.06 26.86
C LEU A 291 19.83 -1.34 25.35
N ASP A 292 20.65 -2.34 25.03
CA ASP A 292 20.95 -2.82 23.66
C ASP A 292 20.32 -4.21 23.50
N PRO A 293 19.09 -4.32 22.96
CA PRO A 293 18.32 -5.57 22.95
C PRO A 293 18.69 -6.50 21.78
N THR A 294 19.48 -6.00 20.83
CA THR A 294 19.55 -6.53 19.45
C THR A 294 20.29 -7.85 19.31
N VAL A 295 21.12 -8.18 20.30
CA VAL A 295 21.99 -9.37 20.35
C VAL A 295 21.37 -10.49 21.18
N PRO A 296 21.68 -11.77 20.91
CA PRO A 296 21.31 -12.88 21.78
C PRO A 296 21.80 -12.69 23.23
N ASP A 297 21.01 -13.19 24.19
CA ASP A 297 21.30 -13.10 25.64
C ASP A 297 21.66 -11.67 26.11
N ALA A 298 21.02 -10.64 25.56
CA ALA A 298 21.30 -9.23 25.86
C ALA A 298 21.19 -8.91 27.36
N ALA A 299 22.14 -8.13 27.89
CA ALA A 299 22.22 -7.77 29.31
C ALA A 299 21.96 -6.27 29.55
N PRO A 300 21.21 -5.88 30.61
CA PRO A 300 20.94 -4.47 30.90
C PRO A 300 22.20 -3.79 31.45
N GLY A 301 22.45 -2.54 31.05
CA GLY A 301 23.68 -1.83 31.38
C GLY A 301 24.91 -2.30 30.59
N LYS A 302 24.71 -3.01 29.47
CA LYS A 302 25.75 -3.37 28.51
C LYS A 302 25.34 -2.89 27.11
N ALA A 303 26.23 -2.13 26.46
CA ALA A 303 26.23 -1.93 25.02
C ALA A 303 27.12 -2.98 24.34
N TYR A 304 26.78 -3.37 23.12
CA TYR A 304 27.54 -4.34 22.32
C TYR A 304 28.23 -3.69 21.11
N ALA A 305 27.89 -2.43 20.80
CA ALA A 305 28.64 -1.58 19.86
C ALA A 305 29.52 -0.53 20.57
N ASN A 306 30.61 -0.12 19.91
CA ASN A 306 31.50 0.92 20.39
C ASN A 306 30.87 2.30 20.17
N GLN A 307 30.36 2.94 21.23
CA GLN A 307 29.61 4.20 21.12
C GLN A 307 30.42 5.34 20.48
N THR A 308 29.90 5.87 19.37
CA THR A 308 30.46 7.03 18.65
C THR A 308 29.65 8.31 18.89
N ALA A 309 28.33 8.22 19.09
CA ALA A 309 27.47 9.39 19.34
C ALA A 309 26.19 9.07 20.16
N THR A 310 25.36 10.10 20.34
CA THR A 310 24.03 10.06 20.96
C THR A 310 23.08 11.00 20.22
N TRP A 311 21.80 10.65 20.12
CA TRP A 311 20.76 11.48 19.54
C TRP A 311 19.50 11.50 20.43
N ASP A 312 18.90 12.69 20.62
CA ASP A 312 17.62 12.81 21.34
C ASP A 312 16.44 12.33 20.46
N VAL A 313 16.59 12.41 19.14
CA VAL A 313 15.67 11.90 18.10
C VAL A 313 16.52 11.41 16.92
N LEU A 314 16.15 10.29 16.28
CA LEU A 314 16.87 9.79 15.10
C LEU A 314 16.79 10.78 13.92
N PRO A 315 17.88 10.96 13.14
CA PRO A 315 17.90 11.90 12.02
C PRO A 315 17.17 11.34 10.78
N ASP A 316 16.61 12.22 9.94
CA ASP A 316 15.74 11.84 8.82
C ASP A 316 16.41 10.91 7.79
N GLU A 317 17.73 10.93 7.70
CA GLU A 317 18.54 10.09 6.81
C GLU A 317 18.50 8.58 7.15
N VAL A 318 18.09 8.17 8.36
CA VAL A 318 17.99 6.74 8.70
C VAL A 318 16.71 6.08 8.22
N TYR A 319 15.69 6.85 7.82
CA TYR A 319 14.35 6.33 7.51
C TYR A 319 14.17 6.00 6.03
N HIS A 320 13.66 4.81 5.74
CA HIS A 320 13.07 4.52 4.41
C HIS A 320 11.95 5.51 4.13
N ARG A 321 11.87 6.05 2.91
CA ARG A 321 10.79 6.94 2.48
C ARG A 321 10.11 6.44 1.22
N VAL A 322 8.82 6.76 1.10
CA VAL A 322 8.00 6.52 -0.09
C VAL A 322 7.50 7.87 -0.59
N ARG A 323 7.72 8.14 -1.89
CA ARG A 323 7.26 9.36 -2.55
C ARG A 323 6.26 9.02 -3.66
N PHE A 324 5.10 9.64 -3.59
CA PHE A 324 4.04 9.53 -4.59
C PHE A 324 3.97 10.83 -5.41
N ARG A 325 3.88 10.71 -6.74
CA ARG A 325 3.66 11.82 -7.67
C ARG A 325 2.55 11.49 -8.66
N ALA A 326 1.63 12.43 -8.88
CA ALA A 326 0.81 12.39 -10.09
C ALA A 326 1.52 13.21 -11.19
N ILE A 327 1.90 12.55 -12.28
CA ILE A 327 2.51 13.17 -13.46
C ILE A 327 1.42 13.32 -14.53
N LEU A 328 1.09 14.56 -14.86
CA LEU A 328 -0.03 14.93 -15.72
C LEU A 328 0.50 15.47 -17.05
N GLU A 329 0.07 14.90 -18.17
CA GLU A 329 0.42 15.35 -19.52
C GLU A 329 -0.76 16.12 -20.13
N LYS A 330 -0.51 17.34 -20.60
CA LYS A 330 -1.51 18.24 -21.20
C LYS A 330 -1.09 18.66 -22.60
N ASN A 331 -2.07 18.88 -23.47
CA ASN A 331 -1.82 19.61 -24.71
C ASN A 331 -1.55 21.08 -24.36
N SER A 332 -0.38 21.58 -24.75
CA SER A 332 -0.01 22.99 -24.63
C SER A 332 0.36 23.51 -26.01
N SER A 333 -0.54 24.28 -26.64
CA SER A 333 -0.37 24.86 -27.97
C SER A 333 0.00 23.87 -29.10
N GLY A 334 -0.41 22.60 -28.97
CA GLY A 334 -0.12 21.52 -29.91
C GLY A 334 1.04 20.61 -29.51
N GLU A 335 1.72 20.87 -28.38
CA GLU A 335 2.79 20.03 -27.84
C GLU A 335 2.34 19.28 -26.58
N ALA A 336 2.80 18.03 -26.40
CA ALA A 336 2.51 17.24 -25.20
C ALA A 336 3.47 17.65 -24.07
N VAL A 337 2.98 18.39 -23.08
CA VAL A 337 3.78 18.91 -21.96
C VAL A 337 3.40 18.18 -20.67
N ARG A 338 4.42 17.69 -19.94
CA ARG A 338 4.26 17.05 -18.63
C ARG A 338 4.50 18.02 -17.49
N GLU A 339 3.66 17.96 -16.47
CA GLU A 339 3.82 18.66 -15.20
C GLU A 339 3.65 17.71 -14.00
N GLU A 340 4.32 18.04 -12.90
CA GLU A 340 4.17 17.37 -11.61
C GLU A 340 2.92 17.95 -10.91
N SER A 341 1.81 17.20 -10.94
CA SER A 341 0.51 17.67 -10.45
C SER A 341 0.46 17.73 -8.92
N PHE A 342 1.07 16.76 -8.24
CA PHE A 342 1.43 16.85 -6.82
C PHE A 342 2.65 16.00 -6.48
N VAL A 343 3.24 16.25 -5.31
CA VAL A 343 4.16 15.34 -4.62
C VAL A 343 3.68 15.13 -3.19
N HIS A 344 3.70 13.89 -2.72
CA HIS A 344 3.56 13.52 -1.31
C HIS A 344 4.71 12.60 -0.93
N GLU A 345 5.41 12.85 0.18
CA GLU A 345 6.52 12.03 0.67
C GLU A 345 6.35 11.79 2.17
N ALA A 346 6.47 10.53 2.58
CA ALA A 346 6.36 10.10 3.97
C ALA A 346 7.42 9.02 4.27
N ARG A 347 7.72 8.79 5.56
CA ARG A 347 8.59 7.67 5.95
C ARG A 347 7.78 6.37 5.91
N ALA A 348 8.41 5.25 5.54
CA ALA A 348 7.76 3.95 5.52
C ALA A 348 7.18 3.57 6.89
N VAL A 349 7.90 3.91 7.97
CA VAL A 349 7.47 3.70 9.37
C VAL A 349 6.17 4.44 9.72
N ASP A 350 5.93 5.60 9.10
CA ASP A 350 4.73 6.42 9.35
C ASP A 350 3.51 5.90 8.57
N LEU A 351 3.70 4.92 7.67
CA LEU A 351 2.66 4.33 6.82
C LEU A 351 2.26 2.89 7.23
N VAL A 352 2.92 2.29 8.23
CA VAL A 352 2.61 0.91 8.66
C VAL A 352 1.21 0.83 9.26
N GLY A 353 0.32 0.06 8.60
CA GLY A 353 -1.09 -0.04 8.99
C GLY A 353 -1.94 1.16 8.61
N VAL A 354 -1.39 2.11 7.84
CA VAL A 354 -2.07 3.33 7.39
C VAL A 354 -2.51 3.15 5.95
N PRO A 355 -3.81 3.29 5.63
CA PRO A 355 -4.26 3.32 4.24
C PRO A 355 -3.72 4.55 3.51
N VAL A 356 -3.09 4.31 2.35
CA VAL A 356 -2.82 5.35 1.36
C VAL A 356 -3.87 5.25 0.25
N VAL A 357 -4.63 6.31 0.01
CA VAL A 357 -5.71 6.33 -1.00
C VAL A 357 -5.40 7.39 -2.05
N PHE A 358 -5.35 7.02 -3.33
CA PHE A 358 -5.24 7.93 -4.45
C PHE A 358 -6.49 7.85 -5.33
N ALA A 359 -7.14 8.99 -5.55
CA ALA A 359 -8.40 9.09 -6.30
C ALA A 359 -8.60 10.50 -6.85
N HIS A 360 -9.55 10.65 -7.77
CA HIS A 360 -9.85 11.92 -8.43
C HIS A 360 -11.16 12.50 -7.94
N VAL A 361 -11.12 13.77 -7.53
CA VAL A 361 -12.23 14.42 -6.83
C VAL A 361 -12.87 15.48 -7.71
N ASP A 362 -14.20 15.58 -7.68
CA ASP A 362 -14.91 16.68 -8.32
C ASP A 362 -14.54 18.02 -7.61
N PRO A 363 -13.99 19.01 -8.33
CA PRO A 363 -13.58 20.28 -7.72
C PRO A 363 -14.76 21.05 -7.10
N ASN A 364 -16.00 20.79 -7.52
CA ASN A 364 -17.20 21.37 -6.92
C ASN A 364 -17.49 20.78 -5.53
N ALA A 365 -17.18 19.49 -5.31
CA ALA A 365 -17.33 18.86 -3.99
C ALA A 365 -16.31 19.45 -2.99
N LEU A 366 -15.05 19.61 -3.40
CA LEU A 366 -14.01 20.29 -2.63
C LEU A 366 -14.38 21.77 -2.33
N LYS A 367 -14.88 22.50 -3.34
CA LYS A 367 -15.36 23.88 -3.20
C LYS A 367 -16.56 24.00 -2.24
N ALA A 368 -17.49 23.04 -2.26
CA ALA A 368 -18.67 23.03 -1.39
C ALA A 368 -18.32 22.87 0.10
N ILE A 369 -17.24 22.16 0.43
CA ILE A 369 -16.72 22.03 1.81
C ILE A 369 -15.65 23.07 2.16
N GLY A 370 -15.42 24.07 1.30
CA GLY A 370 -14.58 25.24 1.58
C GLY A 370 -13.12 25.14 1.15
N VAL A 371 -12.72 24.11 0.41
CA VAL A 371 -11.37 24.02 -0.19
C VAL A 371 -11.31 24.95 -1.41
N SER A 372 -10.34 25.87 -1.42
CA SER A 372 -10.11 26.77 -2.56
C SER A 372 -9.12 26.15 -3.54
N ILE A 373 -9.47 26.13 -4.83
CA ILE A 373 -8.68 25.51 -5.89
C ILE A 373 -8.34 26.56 -6.95
N LEU A 374 -7.06 26.91 -7.06
CA LEU A 374 -6.56 27.72 -8.17
C LEU A 374 -6.46 26.84 -9.42
N GLY A 375 -6.77 27.41 -10.58
CA GLY A 375 -6.83 26.68 -11.87
C GLY A 375 -8.19 26.05 -12.20
N PHE A 376 -9.18 26.15 -11.30
CA PHE A 376 -10.55 25.71 -11.58
C PHE A 376 -11.22 26.61 -12.62
N ILE A 377 -11.85 26.02 -13.64
CA ILE A 377 -12.53 26.72 -14.74
C ILE A 377 -14.03 26.38 -14.72
N GLU A 378 -14.86 27.32 -14.25
CA GLU A 378 -16.31 27.16 -14.21
C GLU A 378 -16.89 26.89 -15.62
N GLY A 379 -17.70 25.83 -15.73
CA GLY A 379 -18.30 25.38 -16.99
C GLY A 379 -17.55 24.27 -17.73
N THR A 380 -16.37 23.86 -17.25
CA THR A 380 -15.61 22.71 -17.81
C THR A 380 -15.77 21.44 -16.96
N LYS A 381 -15.52 20.28 -17.56
CA LYS A 381 -15.37 19.02 -16.81
C LYS A 381 -13.93 18.91 -16.32
N GLN A 382 -13.76 18.96 -15.01
CA GLN A 382 -12.46 18.92 -14.33
C GLN A 382 -12.47 17.90 -13.20
N TYR A 383 -11.30 17.31 -12.95
CA TYR A 383 -11.04 16.40 -11.83
C TYR A 383 -9.78 16.85 -11.09
N VAL A 384 -9.67 16.52 -9.81
CA VAL A 384 -8.55 16.91 -8.95
C VAL A 384 -7.87 15.65 -8.41
N PRO A 385 -6.69 15.26 -8.94
CA PRO A 385 -5.93 14.14 -8.39
C PRO A 385 -5.57 14.44 -6.93
N SER A 386 -5.94 13.50 -6.05
CA SER A 386 -5.86 13.70 -4.60
C SER A 386 -5.35 12.42 -3.95
N LEU A 387 -4.40 12.56 -3.01
CA LEU A 387 -3.85 11.46 -2.23
C LEU A 387 -4.11 11.68 -0.74
N LEU A 388 -4.44 10.61 -0.04
CA LEU A 388 -4.61 10.51 1.39
C LEU A 388 -3.57 9.54 1.95
N ALA A 389 -2.97 9.85 3.09
CA ALA A 389 -2.09 8.96 3.85
C ALA A 389 -2.33 9.23 5.35
N GLY A 390 -3.25 8.46 5.95
CA GLY A 390 -3.72 8.72 7.30
C GLY A 390 -4.38 10.10 7.41
N GLU A 391 -4.06 10.88 8.44
CA GLU A 391 -4.63 12.24 8.61
C GLU A 391 -4.12 13.26 7.58
N ALA A 392 -3.01 13.00 6.91
CA ALA A 392 -2.40 13.89 5.91
C ALA A 392 -2.95 13.61 4.51
N GLY A 393 -3.49 14.63 3.85
CA GLY A 393 -3.88 14.58 2.45
C GLY A 393 -3.16 15.63 1.60
N GLN A 394 -2.99 15.34 0.32
CA GLN A 394 -2.40 16.19 -0.70
C GLN A 394 -3.34 16.31 -1.89
N THR A 395 -3.56 17.52 -2.38
CA THR A 395 -4.32 17.76 -3.63
C THR A 395 -3.39 18.31 -4.71
N GLY A 396 -3.65 17.94 -5.97
CA GLY A 396 -2.86 18.36 -7.12
C GLY A 396 -3.51 19.43 -8.00
N THR A 397 -2.88 19.68 -9.14
CA THR A 397 -3.38 20.56 -10.19
C THR A 397 -4.62 19.95 -10.86
N PRO A 398 -5.71 20.73 -11.06
CA PRO A 398 -6.86 20.25 -11.82
C PRO A 398 -6.48 19.81 -13.24
N LEU A 399 -6.97 18.64 -13.63
CA LEU A 399 -6.97 18.16 -15.01
C LEU A 399 -8.31 18.50 -15.66
N THR A 400 -8.29 18.84 -16.95
CA THR A 400 -9.49 19.22 -17.72
C THR A 400 -9.72 18.22 -18.85
N LEU A 401 -10.97 17.79 -19.02
CA LEU A 401 -11.40 16.84 -20.06
C LEU A 401 -12.55 17.45 -20.83
N GLY A 402 -12.39 17.64 -22.14
CA GLY A 402 -13.42 18.20 -23.01
C GLY A 402 -13.75 19.68 -22.77
N ALA A 403 -13.48 20.51 -23.77
CA ALA A 403 -14.21 21.76 -23.92
C ALA A 403 -15.65 21.43 -24.36
N GLY A 404 -16.59 21.36 -23.41
CA GLY A 404 -17.96 20.94 -23.69
C GLY A 404 -18.69 21.86 -24.67
N GLU A 405 -19.50 21.27 -25.55
CA GLU A 405 -20.31 22.02 -26.53
C GLU A 405 -21.15 23.12 -25.86
N GLY A 406 -20.94 24.38 -26.30
CA GLY A 406 -21.82 25.51 -25.97
C GLY A 406 -21.25 26.60 -25.04
N ALA A 407 -20.06 26.43 -24.45
CA ALA A 407 -19.51 27.43 -23.51
C ALA A 407 -18.65 28.53 -24.16
N LEU A 408 -17.87 28.23 -25.21
CA LEU A 408 -16.79 29.11 -25.71
C LEU A 408 -16.75 29.35 -27.24
N ASP A 409 -17.78 28.93 -27.98
CA ASP A 409 -17.93 29.08 -29.45
C ASP A 409 -18.20 30.54 -29.91
N ILE A 410 -17.46 31.49 -29.34
CA ILE A 410 -17.57 32.94 -29.59
C ILE A 410 -16.20 33.56 -29.91
N LEU A 411 -15.08 32.90 -29.55
CA LEU A 411 -13.73 33.50 -29.63
C LEU A 411 -12.67 32.72 -30.43
N GLY A 412 -13.03 31.63 -31.11
CA GLY A 412 -12.26 31.09 -32.25
C GLY A 412 -10.83 30.60 -31.97
N SER A 413 -10.50 30.26 -30.73
CA SER A 413 -9.31 29.49 -30.38
C SER A 413 -9.53 28.01 -30.71
N THR A 414 -8.57 27.37 -31.39
CA THR A 414 -8.63 25.94 -31.74
C THR A 414 -8.79 25.05 -30.50
N GLU A 415 -9.75 24.13 -30.54
CA GLU A 415 -10.16 23.32 -29.39
C GLU A 415 -9.11 22.24 -29.05
N SER A 416 -8.51 22.33 -27.84
CA SER A 416 -7.80 21.27 -27.08
C SER A 416 -6.69 21.81 -26.15
N ASP A 417 -6.33 23.10 -26.24
CA ASP A 417 -5.30 23.70 -25.37
C ASP A 417 -5.67 23.59 -23.87
N GLY A 418 -4.77 23.06 -23.05
CA GLY A 418 -4.98 22.74 -21.64
C GLY A 418 -5.71 21.43 -21.34
N GLU A 419 -6.17 20.67 -22.35
CA GLU A 419 -6.81 19.37 -22.16
C GLU A 419 -5.79 18.29 -21.74
N ALA A 420 -6.20 17.40 -20.83
CA ALA A 420 -5.38 16.28 -20.39
C ALA A 420 -5.28 15.17 -21.45
N ILE A 421 -4.06 14.72 -21.72
CA ILE A 421 -3.72 13.65 -22.67
C ILE A 421 -3.57 12.32 -21.91
N ALA A 422 -2.85 12.34 -20.80
CA ALA A 422 -2.51 11.17 -20.01
C ALA A 422 -2.16 11.56 -18.56
N GLU A 423 -2.24 10.60 -17.65
CA GLU A 423 -1.77 10.74 -16.27
C GLU A 423 -1.16 9.43 -15.75
N TRP A 424 -0.07 9.55 -15.02
CA TRP A 424 0.61 8.44 -14.35
C TRP A 424 0.78 8.72 -12.85
N LEU A 425 0.52 7.71 -12.03
CA LEU A 425 0.98 7.68 -10.65
C LEU A 425 2.41 7.11 -10.64
N GLU A 426 3.39 7.92 -10.26
CA GLU A 426 4.73 7.45 -9.97
C GLU A 426 4.90 7.23 -8.47
N ILE A 427 5.43 6.07 -8.08
CA ILE A 427 5.76 5.75 -6.70
C ILE A 427 7.25 5.43 -6.63
N GLU A 428 7.99 6.24 -5.90
CA GLU A 428 9.44 6.14 -5.73
C GLU A 428 9.76 5.62 -4.32
N ILE A 429 10.45 4.48 -4.25
CA ILE A 429 11.06 3.97 -3.02
C ILE A 429 12.41 4.66 -2.84
N LEU A 430 12.65 5.23 -1.66
CA LEU A 430 13.91 5.86 -1.26
C LEU A 430 14.48 5.15 -0.02
N PRO A 431 15.33 4.13 -0.19
CA PRO A 431 15.99 3.48 0.92
C PRO A 431 17.07 4.39 1.56
N PRO A 432 17.46 4.16 2.83
CA PRO A 432 18.55 4.87 3.51
C PRO A 432 19.94 4.68 2.88
N ASP A 433 20.17 3.57 2.18
CA ASP A 433 21.35 3.31 1.34
C ASP A 433 20.96 2.93 -0.08
N GLY A 434 21.76 3.37 -1.06
CA GLY A 434 21.62 2.94 -2.46
C GLY A 434 20.70 3.81 -3.32
N PRO A 435 20.34 3.33 -4.53
CA PRO A 435 19.54 4.08 -5.49
C PRO A 435 18.04 4.02 -5.16
N SER A 436 17.33 5.14 -5.40
CA SER A 436 15.86 5.12 -5.39
C SER A 436 15.30 4.34 -6.58
N ARG A 437 14.10 3.79 -6.41
CA ARG A 437 13.43 2.91 -7.39
C ARG A 437 12.05 3.47 -7.72
N THR A 438 11.87 3.97 -8.95
CA THR A 438 10.61 4.58 -9.40
C THR A 438 9.75 3.59 -10.16
N TYR A 439 8.50 3.45 -9.74
CA TYR A 439 7.47 2.64 -10.38
C TYR A 439 6.38 3.53 -10.95
N THR A 440 6.34 3.66 -12.28
CA THR A 440 5.29 4.40 -13.00
C THR A 440 4.11 3.48 -13.26
N ARG A 441 2.90 3.91 -12.89
CA ARG A 441 1.63 3.23 -13.20
C ARG A 441 0.68 4.17 -13.93
N GLU A 442 0.07 3.66 -14.98
CA GLU A 442 -0.85 4.40 -15.84
C GLU A 442 -2.23 4.51 -15.19
N VAL A 443 -2.72 5.75 -15.07
CA VAL A 443 -4.12 6.06 -14.70
C VAL A 443 -4.96 6.06 -15.97
N PHE A 444 -4.54 6.83 -16.98
CA PHE A 444 -5.06 6.78 -18.35
C PHE A 444 -4.03 7.34 -19.33
N ASP A 445 -4.08 6.91 -20.59
CA ASP A 445 -3.33 7.51 -21.70
C ASP A 445 -4.15 7.46 -23.00
N ARG A 446 -4.53 8.63 -23.54
CA ARG A 446 -5.29 8.72 -24.80
C ARG A 446 -4.44 8.39 -26.04
N VAL A 447 -3.12 8.46 -25.93
CA VAL A 447 -2.18 8.08 -26.99
C VAL A 447 -1.85 6.59 -26.94
N GLY A 448 -1.72 6.00 -25.76
CA GLY A 448 -1.31 4.60 -25.61
C GLY A 448 0.18 4.38 -25.85
N ILE A 449 0.76 3.44 -25.08
CA ILE A 449 2.21 3.18 -25.05
C ILE A 449 2.78 2.69 -26.39
N ASP A 450 1.96 2.02 -27.21
CA ASP A 450 2.31 1.50 -28.53
C ASP A 450 2.52 2.62 -29.55
N ARG A 451 1.54 3.53 -29.70
CA ARG A 451 1.65 4.69 -30.61
C ARG A 451 2.74 5.67 -30.15
N ARG A 452 2.93 5.83 -28.83
CA ARG A 452 4.07 6.58 -28.28
C ARG A 452 5.42 5.95 -28.64
N ALA A 453 5.57 4.64 -28.51
CA ALA A 453 6.82 3.94 -28.83
C ALA A 453 7.12 3.92 -30.34
N ALA A 454 6.09 3.91 -31.19
CA ALA A 454 6.24 4.09 -32.63
C ALA A 454 6.63 5.54 -33.03
N GLY A 455 6.40 6.52 -32.15
CA GLY A 455 6.54 7.95 -32.45
C GLY A 455 5.46 8.49 -33.41
N ASP A 456 4.35 7.75 -33.58
CA ASP A 456 3.30 8.01 -34.57
C ASP A 456 2.01 8.43 -33.88
N PHE A 457 1.97 9.69 -33.41
CA PHE A 457 0.76 10.33 -32.90
C PHE A 457 0.77 11.84 -33.15
N ASP A 458 -0.39 12.36 -33.58
CA ASP A 458 -0.69 13.79 -33.69
C ASP A 458 -1.76 14.13 -32.64
N LEU A 459 -1.52 15.14 -31.79
CA LEU A 459 -2.49 15.55 -30.78
C LEU A 459 -3.79 16.09 -31.41
N ALA A 460 -3.73 16.68 -32.61
CA ALA A 460 -4.91 17.09 -33.35
C ALA A 460 -5.71 15.91 -33.95
N SER A 461 -5.17 14.69 -33.88
CA SER A 461 -5.86 13.45 -34.29
C SER A 461 -6.43 12.63 -33.12
N LEU A 462 -6.21 13.07 -31.87
CA LEU A 462 -6.78 12.37 -30.71
C LEU A 462 -8.32 12.40 -30.76
N PRO A 463 -9.00 11.28 -30.44
CA PRO A 463 -10.44 11.29 -30.31
C PRO A 463 -10.87 12.20 -29.13
N PRO A 464 -12.07 12.80 -29.21
CA PRO A 464 -12.69 13.46 -28.06
C PRO A 464 -12.75 12.52 -26.85
N VAL A 465 -12.71 13.07 -25.64
CA VAL A 465 -12.87 12.28 -24.41
C VAL A 465 -14.25 11.63 -24.40
N GLU A 466 -14.30 10.31 -24.37
CA GLU A 466 -15.55 9.55 -24.27
C GLU A 466 -16.11 9.70 -22.85
N MET A 467 -17.21 10.45 -22.73
CA MET A 467 -17.93 10.68 -21.48
C MET A 467 -19.11 9.71 -21.38
N THR A 468 -19.17 8.99 -20.27
CA THR A 468 -20.11 7.90 -20.01
C THR A 468 -21.24 8.38 -19.10
N ASP A 469 -22.51 8.12 -19.45
CA ASP A 469 -23.65 8.51 -18.61
C ASP A 469 -23.93 7.43 -17.56
N VAL A 470 -23.32 7.58 -16.39
CA VAL A 470 -23.48 6.66 -15.27
C VAL A 470 -24.75 7.05 -14.48
N PRO A 471 -25.70 6.13 -14.22
CA PRO A 471 -26.87 6.40 -13.40
C PRO A 471 -26.52 7.08 -12.08
N GLU A 472 -27.30 8.09 -11.71
CA GLU A 472 -27.17 8.94 -10.51
C GLU A 472 -25.89 9.82 -10.45
N LEU A 473 -24.75 9.37 -10.99
CA LEU A 473 -23.49 10.12 -11.06
C LEU A 473 -23.40 11.06 -12.29
N GLY A 474 -24.17 10.78 -13.35
CA GLY A 474 -24.21 11.51 -14.62
C GLY A 474 -22.99 11.27 -15.51
N GLN A 475 -22.66 12.26 -16.34
CA GLN A 475 -21.50 12.24 -17.24
C GLN A 475 -20.16 12.11 -16.49
N ARG A 476 -19.51 10.95 -16.58
CA ARG A 476 -18.22 10.60 -15.94
C ARG A 476 -17.18 10.16 -16.98
N PHE A 477 -15.91 10.18 -16.61
CA PHE A 477 -14.83 9.60 -17.42
C PHE A 477 -14.26 8.43 -16.63
N LEU A 478 -14.71 7.20 -16.95
CA LEU A 478 -14.54 6.01 -16.11
C LEU A 478 -13.12 5.77 -15.55
N PRO A 479 -12.01 6.01 -16.30
CA PRO A 479 -10.66 5.83 -15.75
C PRO A 479 -10.38 6.63 -14.47
N LEU A 480 -11.02 7.80 -14.31
CA LEU A 480 -10.87 8.68 -13.14
C LEU A 480 -11.93 8.44 -12.05
N GLU A 481 -12.90 7.55 -12.28
CA GLU A 481 -13.76 7.02 -11.22
C GLU A 481 -13.07 5.85 -10.47
N SER A 482 -11.79 5.56 -10.79
CA SER A 482 -11.00 4.51 -10.16
C SER A 482 -10.37 4.99 -8.85
N VAL A 483 -10.53 4.21 -7.78
CA VAL A 483 -9.87 4.43 -6.48
C VAL A 483 -8.71 3.47 -6.35
N TRP A 484 -7.51 4.02 -6.14
CA TRP A 484 -6.27 3.28 -5.90
C TRP A 484 -5.99 3.28 -4.40
N LEU A 485 -5.69 2.13 -3.83
CA LEU A 485 -5.36 1.99 -2.41
C LEU A 485 -4.04 1.29 -2.28
N VAL A 486 -3.01 1.98 -1.79
CA VAL A 486 -1.64 1.47 -1.69
C VAL A 486 -1.38 1.02 -0.26
N GLY A 487 -0.97 -0.23 -0.09
CA GLY A 487 -0.40 -0.75 1.15
C GLY A 487 1.10 -0.52 1.16
N VAL A 488 1.63 0.00 2.28
CA VAL A 488 3.07 0.17 2.51
C VAL A 488 3.47 -0.69 3.70
N VAL A 489 4.19 -1.77 3.44
CA VAL A 489 4.38 -2.86 4.42
C VAL A 489 5.87 -3.14 4.63
N GLY A 490 6.40 -2.74 5.79
CA GLY A 490 7.80 -2.95 6.19
C GLY A 490 8.10 -4.29 6.90
N GLY A 491 7.08 -5.10 7.21
CA GLY A 491 7.21 -6.38 7.90
C GLY A 491 5.90 -7.19 7.92
N ARG A 492 5.84 -8.32 8.64
CA ARG A 492 4.66 -9.20 8.67
C ARG A 492 3.41 -8.47 9.19
N VAL A 493 2.28 -8.68 8.52
CA VAL A 493 0.95 -8.25 8.99
C VAL A 493 0.31 -9.36 9.84
N PRO A 494 0.02 -9.14 11.14
CA PRO A 494 -0.52 -10.15 12.04
C PRO A 494 -2.03 -10.37 11.83
N ALA A 495 -2.53 -11.55 12.20
CA ALA A 495 -3.95 -11.89 12.19
C ALA A 495 -4.81 -10.89 12.99
N SER A 496 -4.24 -10.33 14.06
CA SER A 496 -4.87 -9.30 14.89
C SER A 496 -5.04 -7.95 14.19
N TYR A 497 -4.30 -7.62 13.12
CA TYR A 497 -4.53 -6.40 12.34
C TYR A 497 -5.96 -6.34 11.77
N PHE A 498 -6.48 -7.49 11.37
CA PHE A 498 -7.83 -7.62 10.84
C PHE A 498 -8.89 -7.73 11.96
N ALA A 499 -8.50 -7.77 13.25
CA ALA A 499 -9.37 -7.99 14.42
C ALA A 499 -10.20 -6.75 14.89
N GLN A 500 -10.62 -5.90 13.95
CA GLN A 500 -11.28 -4.60 14.20
C GLN A 500 -12.79 -4.73 14.54
N ASP A 501 -13.40 -3.69 15.12
CA ASP A 501 -14.86 -3.66 15.40
C ASP A 501 -15.70 -3.28 14.17
N TYR A 502 -16.28 -4.29 13.53
CA TYR A 502 -17.08 -4.14 12.33
C TYR A 502 -18.55 -3.73 12.54
N ALA A 503 -18.96 -3.41 13.77
CA ALA A 503 -20.15 -2.60 13.96
C ALA A 503 -19.94 -1.13 13.52
N VAL A 504 -18.69 -0.71 13.31
CA VAL A 504 -18.31 0.61 12.78
C VAL A 504 -18.07 0.53 11.27
N GLU A 505 -18.93 1.22 10.51
CA GLU A 505 -18.79 1.46 9.07
C GLU A 505 -17.63 2.46 8.81
N ASP A 506 -16.47 1.95 8.40
CA ASP A 506 -15.29 2.74 8.01
C ASP A 506 -14.70 2.16 6.72
N ILE A 507 -15.21 2.64 5.58
CA ILE A 507 -14.86 2.16 4.23
C ILE A 507 -13.34 2.26 3.98
N GLU A 508 -12.66 3.23 4.57
CA GLU A 508 -11.21 3.39 4.38
C GLU A 508 -10.44 2.28 5.11
N ALA A 509 -10.80 2.02 6.38
CA ALA A 509 -10.27 0.92 7.15
C ALA A 509 -10.69 -0.46 6.59
N ASP A 510 -11.77 -0.54 5.81
CA ASP A 510 -12.21 -1.76 5.12
C ASP A 510 -11.41 -2.06 3.85
N VAL A 511 -11.19 -1.07 2.99
CA VAL A 511 -10.46 -1.31 1.75
C VAL A 511 -8.94 -1.39 2.02
N ALA A 512 -8.45 -0.84 3.15
CA ALA A 512 -7.11 -1.10 3.71
C ALA A 512 -6.81 -2.60 3.93
N LEU A 513 -7.84 -3.43 4.12
CA LEU A 513 -7.68 -4.86 4.40
C LEU A 513 -7.16 -5.62 3.18
N LEU A 514 -7.51 -5.21 1.95
CA LEU A 514 -7.14 -5.91 0.71
C LEU A 514 -5.63 -6.00 0.53
N VAL A 515 -4.94 -4.85 0.62
CA VAL A 515 -3.49 -4.75 0.43
C VAL A 515 -2.69 -5.42 1.54
N HIS A 516 -3.07 -5.19 2.80
CA HIS A 516 -2.43 -5.82 3.96
C HIS A 516 -2.69 -7.35 4.01
N GLY A 517 -3.88 -7.77 3.58
CA GLY A 517 -4.32 -9.16 3.51
C GLY A 517 -3.49 -10.01 2.56
N TYR A 518 -3.09 -9.47 1.41
CA TYR A 518 -2.13 -10.10 0.50
C TYR A 518 -0.78 -10.41 1.18
N HIS A 519 -0.19 -9.42 1.88
CA HIS A 519 1.11 -9.60 2.52
C HIS A 519 1.04 -10.65 3.63
N SER A 520 0.02 -10.59 4.50
CA SER A 520 -0.26 -11.62 5.50
C SER A 520 -0.42 -13.01 4.87
N ALA A 521 -1.07 -13.10 3.71
CA ALA A 521 -1.29 -14.37 3.02
C ALA A 521 -0.01 -14.98 2.43
N ARG A 522 0.83 -14.16 1.77
CA ARG A 522 2.14 -14.56 1.27
C ARG A 522 3.05 -15.05 2.41
N ASP A 523 3.05 -14.36 3.55
CA ASP A 523 3.93 -14.65 4.69
C ASP A 523 3.46 -15.86 5.52
N TRP A 524 2.21 -16.30 5.36
CA TRP A 524 1.75 -17.59 5.85
C TRP A 524 2.14 -18.73 4.90
N LEU A 525 1.89 -18.59 3.60
CA LEU A 525 2.28 -19.58 2.58
C LEU A 525 3.79 -19.86 2.57
N GLN A 526 4.60 -18.85 2.92
CA GLN A 526 6.05 -18.95 3.03
C GLN A 526 6.46 -20.07 4.00
N VAL A 527 5.86 -20.11 5.17
CA VAL A 527 6.27 -21.02 6.24
C VAL A 527 5.51 -22.36 6.20
N GLU A 528 4.35 -22.41 5.56
CA GLU A 528 3.65 -23.67 5.26
C GLU A 528 4.26 -24.44 4.07
N ILE A 529 4.76 -23.76 3.04
CA ILE A 529 5.09 -24.38 1.73
C ILE A 529 6.53 -24.08 1.25
N ALA A 530 7.01 -22.85 1.42
CA ALA A 530 8.35 -22.48 0.93
C ALA A 530 9.48 -22.94 1.89
N ALA A 531 9.22 -23.08 3.18
CA ALA A 531 10.22 -23.45 4.18
C ALA A 531 10.93 -24.79 3.89
N ASP A 532 10.21 -25.78 3.35
CA ASP A 532 10.75 -27.10 3.00
C ASP A 532 11.74 -27.05 1.82
N ARG A 533 11.89 -25.89 1.13
CA ARG A 533 12.90 -25.61 0.09
C ARG A 533 14.18 -24.96 0.63
N GLY A 534 14.25 -24.74 1.95
CA GLY A 534 15.48 -24.39 2.67
C GLY A 534 15.76 -22.90 2.87
N TYR A 535 14.83 -22.00 2.53
CA TYR A 535 14.96 -20.56 2.79
C TYR A 535 13.72 -19.95 3.46
N ARG A 536 13.96 -18.95 4.32
CA ARG A 536 13.01 -17.87 4.62
C ARG A 536 13.50 -16.57 3.99
N TRP A 537 12.63 -15.57 4.00
CA TRP A 537 12.93 -14.19 3.61
C TRP A 537 12.23 -13.21 4.53
N TYR A 538 12.72 -11.98 4.56
CA TYR A 538 12.21 -10.88 5.38
C TYR A 538 12.23 -9.58 4.58
N HIS A 539 11.44 -8.59 5.00
CA HIS A 539 11.40 -7.28 4.35
C HIS A 539 12.67 -6.48 4.70
N ASP A 540 13.41 -6.05 3.68
CA ASP A 540 14.58 -5.15 3.77
C ASP A 540 14.30 -3.73 3.21
N GLU A 541 13.22 -3.59 2.44
CA GLU A 541 12.66 -2.36 1.88
C GLU A 541 11.11 -2.37 2.01
N PRO A 542 10.43 -1.22 1.86
CA PRO A 542 8.97 -1.15 1.98
C PRO A 542 8.27 -1.85 0.81
N ASN A 543 7.55 -2.94 1.11
CA ASN A 543 6.77 -3.67 0.11
C ASN A 543 5.50 -2.90 -0.23
N LEU A 544 5.21 -2.78 -1.53
CA LEU A 544 4.09 -2.02 -2.07
C LEU A 544 3.14 -2.91 -2.87
N THR A 545 1.86 -2.83 -2.54
CA THR A 545 0.75 -3.34 -3.35
C THR A 545 -0.29 -2.25 -3.54
N ALA A 546 -0.98 -2.24 -4.68
CA ALA A 546 -2.17 -1.42 -4.90
C ALA A 546 -3.39 -2.32 -5.16
N ALA A 547 -4.45 -2.14 -4.36
CA ALA A 547 -5.78 -2.55 -4.76
C ALA A 547 -6.40 -1.41 -5.57
N ILE A 548 -6.84 -1.68 -6.80
CA ILE A 548 -7.38 -0.67 -7.72
C ILE A 548 -8.83 -1.02 -8.01
N VAL A 549 -9.75 -0.27 -7.41
CA VAL A 549 -11.19 -0.43 -7.54
C VAL A 549 -11.69 0.50 -8.65
N SER A 550 -12.35 -0.05 -9.67
CA SER A 550 -12.74 0.70 -10.89
C SER A 550 -14.21 0.44 -11.24
N LEU A 551 -14.91 1.46 -11.75
CA LEU A 551 -16.25 1.28 -12.33
C LEU A 551 -16.14 0.88 -13.82
N VAL A 552 -16.76 -0.24 -14.19
CA VAL A 552 -16.67 -0.84 -15.52
C VAL A 552 -18.07 -1.02 -16.10
N GLU A 553 -18.31 -0.57 -17.33
CA GLU A 553 -19.55 -0.88 -18.06
C GLU A 553 -19.49 -2.31 -18.61
N ILE A 554 -20.54 -3.10 -18.39
CA ILE A 554 -20.59 -4.54 -18.72
C ILE A 554 -21.61 -4.86 -19.82
N ALA A 555 -22.63 -4.02 -19.92
CA ALA A 555 -23.60 -3.93 -21.01
C ALA A 555 -24.12 -2.49 -21.04
N ALA A 556 -24.79 -2.07 -22.13
CA ALA A 556 -25.15 -0.66 -22.33
C ALA A 556 -26.03 -0.10 -21.19
N GLY A 557 -25.47 0.80 -20.37
CA GLY A 557 -26.09 1.40 -19.18
C GLY A 557 -26.07 0.51 -17.92
N GLU A 558 -25.35 -0.61 -17.94
CA GLU A 558 -25.20 -1.56 -16.84
C GLU A 558 -23.74 -1.56 -16.37
N TYR A 559 -23.52 -1.22 -15.10
CA TYR A 559 -22.19 -0.96 -14.54
C TYR A 559 -21.88 -1.87 -13.35
N ARG A 560 -20.60 -2.20 -13.20
CA ARG A 560 -20.05 -3.14 -12.25
C ARG A 560 -18.82 -2.53 -11.60
N ILE A 561 -18.63 -2.77 -10.30
CA ILE A 561 -17.35 -2.44 -9.66
C ILE A 561 -16.41 -3.64 -9.86
N SER A 562 -15.20 -3.37 -10.38
CA SER A 562 -14.13 -4.34 -10.58
C SER A 562 -12.95 -3.99 -9.67
N ALA A 563 -12.15 -4.98 -9.24
CA ALA A 563 -10.92 -4.75 -8.51
C ALA A 563 -9.77 -5.56 -9.09
N SER A 564 -8.58 -4.97 -9.16
CA SER A 564 -7.32 -5.69 -9.40
C SER A 564 -6.37 -5.47 -8.24
N LEU A 565 -5.63 -6.51 -7.85
CA LEU A 565 -4.41 -6.32 -7.08
C LEU A 565 -3.23 -6.08 -8.05
N ASP A 566 -2.29 -5.23 -7.65
CA ASP A 566 -1.09 -4.90 -8.39
C ASP A 566 0.11 -4.86 -7.43
N VAL A 567 1.05 -5.78 -7.62
CA VAL A 567 2.32 -5.84 -6.89
C VAL A 567 3.29 -4.83 -7.49
N ILE A 568 3.55 -3.75 -6.74
CA ILE A 568 4.34 -2.61 -7.21
C ILE A 568 5.81 -2.75 -6.79
N HIS A 569 6.07 -3.12 -5.54
CA HIS A 569 7.43 -3.32 -5.04
C HIS A 569 7.53 -4.50 -4.08
N GLN A 570 8.62 -5.26 -4.20
CA GLN A 570 9.03 -6.30 -3.27
C GLN A 570 10.54 -6.24 -2.99
N GLY A 571 10.93 -5.81 -1.80
CA GLY A 571 12.25 -6.01 -1.21
C GLY A 571 12.24 -7.25 -0.32
N TYR A 572 13.28 -8.08 -0.45
CA TYR A 572 13.48 -9.26 0.38
C TYR A 572 14.97 -9.50 0.66
N GLY A 573 15.35 -9.44 1.94
CA GLY A 573 16.54 -10.15 2.43
C GLY A 573 16.21 -11.64 2.61
N VAL A 574 17.21 -12.53 2.48
CA VAL A 574 17.00 -13.99 2.50
C VAL A 574 17.87 -14.67 3.55
N VAL A 575 17.38 -15.75 4.15
CA VAL A 575 18.07 -16.52 5.19
C VAL A 575 17.88 -18.02 4.94
N PRO A 576 18.96 -18.82 4.86
CA PRO A 576 18.83 -20.27 4.79
C PRO A 576 18.34 -20.82 6.14
N PHE A 577 17.41 -21.79 6.09
CA PHE A 577 16.95 -22.48 7.30
C PHE A 577 18.06 -23.39 7.86
N ALA A 578 18.25 -23.36 9.19
CA ALA A 578 19.24 -24.20 9.86
C ALA A 578 19.00 -25.69 9.59
N GLY A 579 20.05 -26.38 9.14
CA GLY A 579 20.02 -27.81 8.82
C GLY A 579 19.27 -28.18 7.53
N ALA A 580 18.68 -27.22 6.81
CA ALA A 580 18.07 -27.45 5.51
C ALA A 580 19.12 -27.49 4.38
N THR A 581 18.75 -28.11 3.26
CA THR A 581 19.52 -28.04 2.01
C THR A 581 18.72 -27.22 0.99
N PRO A 582 19.15 -25.99 0.68
CA PRO A 582 18.57 -25.20 -0.41
C PRO A 582 18.38 -25.97 -1.72
N SER A 583 17.17 -25.93 -2.28
CA SER A 583 16.82 -26.61 -3.53
C SER A 583 16.39 -25.69 -4.68
N VAL A 584 16.04 -24.43 -4.38
CA VAL A 584 15.48 -23.44 -5.32
C VAL A 584 16.13 -22.08 -5.05
N GLN A 585 16.25 -21.21 -6.06
CA GLN A 585 16.73 -19.83 -5.87
C GLN A 585 15.69 -19.01 -5.06
N PRO A 586 16.06 -18.34 -3.95
CA PRO A 586 15.09 -17.85 -2.98
C PRO A 586 14.22 -16.68 -3.45
N LEU A 587 14.69 -15.85 -4.39
CA LEU A 587 13.94 -14.72 -4.92
C LEU A 587 13.05 -15.12 -6.12
N VAL A 588 13.40 -16.20 -6.83
CA VAL A 588 12.47 -16.91 -7.72
C VAL A 588 11.35 -17.55 -6.91
N LEU A 589 11.71 -18.24 -5.82
CA LEU A 589 10.76 -18.84 -4.88
C LEU A 589 9.82 -17.79 -4.27
N ALA A 590 10.33 -16.66 -3.81
CA ALA A 590 9.51 -15.56 -3.28
C ALA A 590 8.59 -14.96 -4.36
N GLY A 591 9.06 -14.78 -5.60
CA GLY A 591 8.27 -14.27 -6.72
C GLY A 591 7.15 -15.21 -7.17
N VAL A 592 7.42 -16.51 -7.29
CA VAL A 592 6.37 -17.49 -7.62
C VAL A 592 5.40 -17.65 -6.45
N LEU A 593 5.86 -17.60 -5.20
CA LEU A 593 4.94 -17.66 -4.06
C LEU A 593 4.08 -16.40 -3.92
N ALA A 594 4.62 -15.22 -4.23
CA ALA A 594 3.87 -13.97 -4.32
C ALA A 594 2.69 -14.09 -5.30
N HIS A 595 2.92 -14.68 -6.47
CA HIS A 595 1.90 -14.98 -7.47
C HIS A 595 0.88 -16.05 -6.99
N VAL A 596 1.36 -17.12 -6.35
CA VAL A 596 0.50 -18.16 -5.75
C VAL A 596 -0.38 -17.60 -4.63
N ALA A 597 0.08 -16.59 -3.88
CA ALA A 597 -0.71 -15.94 -2.83
C ALA A 597 -1.92 -15.21 -3.41
N GLU A 598 -1.75 -14.45 -4.49
CA GLU A 598 -2.87 -13.81 -5.19
C GLU A 598 -3.87 -14.85 -5.69
N ARG A 599 -3.38 -15.87 -6.40
CA ARG A 599 -4.25 -16.85 -7.05
C ARG A 599 -4.96 -17.74 -6.03
N THR A 600 -4.33 -18.04 -4.89
CA THR A 600 -4.97 -18.72 -3.76
C THR A 600 -6.06 -17.84 -3.13
N GLY A 601 -5.85 -16.53 -3.00
CA GLY A 601 -6.90 -15.59 -2.61
C GLY A 601 -8.08 -15.62 -3.58
N ALA A 602 -7.81 -15.41 -4.88
CA ALA A 602 -8.81 -15.40 -5.95
C ALA A 602 -9.63 -16.71 -6.05
N ASP A 603 -8.97 -17.87 -6.00
CA ASP A 603 -9.63 -19.19 -5.96
C ASP A 603 -10.51 -19.36 -4.71
N THR A 604 -10.03 -18.93 -3.54
CA THR A 604 -10.75 -19.14 -2.27
C THR A 604 -12.00 -18.26 -2.19
N ALA A 605 -11.93 -17.04 -2.71
CA ALA A 605 -13.12 -16.20 -2.92
C ALA A 605 -14.14 -16.91 -3.82
N ALA A 606 -13.73 -17.44 -4.98
CA ALA A 606 -14.63 -18.12 -5.92
C ALA A 606 -15.24 -19.44 -5.39
N GLU A 607 -14.50 -20.24 -4.60
CA GLU A 607 -15.08 -21.44 -3.95
C GLU A 607 -16.18 -21.13 -2.94
N LEU A 608 -16.15 -19.92 -2.38
CA LEU A 608 -17.05 -19.47 -1.32
C LEU A 608 -18.12 -18.51 -1.88
N ALA A 609 -17.91 -17.98 -3.08
CA ALA A 609 -18.83 -17.19 -3.89
C ALA A 609 -19.18 -17.93 -5.21
N PRO A 610 -19.81 -19.12 -5.18
CA PRO A 610 -20.01 -19.94 -6.38
C PRO A 610 -20.99 -19.35 -7.41
N ASP A 611 -21.80 -18.36 -7.02
CA ASP A 611 -22.70 -17.61 -7.90
C ASP A 611 -22.03 -16.35 -8.50
N ALA A 612 -20.85 -15.96 -8.01
CA ALA A 612 -20.06 -14.87 -8.58
C ALA A 612 -19.30 -15.35 -9.83
N PRO A 613 -19.14 -14.52 -10.87
CA PRO A 613 -18.26 -14.89 -11.97
C PRO A 613 -16.80 -14.99 -11.50
N PRO A 614 -16.06 -15.99 -11.98
CA PRO A 614 -14.72 -16.29 -11.48
C PRO A 614 -13.73 -15.16 -11.80
N PRO A 615 -12.75 -14.89 -10.93
CA PRO A 615 -11.64 -13.98 -11.24
C PRO A 615 -10.87 -14.46 -12.47
N ALA A 616 -10.89 -13.66 -13.55
CA ALA A 616 -10.43 -14.02 -14.88
C ALA A 616 -9.50 -12.96 -15.50
N GLY A 617 -8.23 -13.33 -15.69
CA GLY A 617 -7.21 -12.49 -16.32
C GLY A 617 -5.91 -12.34 -15.52
N SER A 618 -5.52 -13.40 -14.81
CA SER A 618 -4.24 -13.49 -14.09
C SER A 618 -3.16 -14.16 -14.95
N VAL A 619 -1.88 -13.88 -14.69
CA VAL A 619 -0.78 -14.59 -15.39
C VAL A 619 -0.84 -16.10 -15.12
N ALA A 620 -1.32 -16.52 -13.94
CA ALA A 620 -1.63 -17.92 -13.62
C ALA A 620 -2.56 -18.54 -14.67
N GLN A 621 -3.68 -17.89 -14.96
CA GLN A 621 -4.64 -18.37 -15.95
C GLN A 621 -4.09 -18.31 -17.38
N VAL A 622 -3.24 -17.33 -17.69
CA VAL A 622 -2.55 -17.26 -18.98
C VAL A 622 -1.67 -18.50 -19.18
N PHE A 623 -0.86 -18.88 -18.19
CA PHE A 623 0.00 -20.07 -18.27
C PHE A 623 -0.78 -21.40 -18.12
N GLU A 624 -1.76 -21.49 -17.21
CA GLU A 624 -2.68 -22.64 -17.11
C GLU A 624 -3.38 -22.91 -18.47
N GLN A 625 -3.85 -21.86 -19.15
CA GLN A 625 -4.54 -21.99 -20.44
C GLN A 625 -3.56 -22.23 -21.60
N ALA A 626 -2.37 -21.63 -21.60
CA ALA A 626 -1.33 -21.90 -22.58
C ALA A 626 -0.88 -23.38 -22.53
N ALA A 627 -0.74 -23.94 -21.33
CA ALA A 627 -0.43 -25.36 -21.13
C ALA A 627 -1.57 -26.28 -21.62
N ARG A 628 -2.85 -25.92 -21.38
CA ARG A 628 -4.02 -26.66 -21.89
C ARG A 628 -4.12 -26.62 -23.42
N GLU A 629 -3.76 -25.50 -24.03
CA GLU A 629 -3.74 -25.32 -25.49
C GLU A 629 -2.47 -25.88 -26.16
N GLY A 630 -1.47 -26.29 -25.38
CA GLY A 630 -0.22 -26.88 -25.87
C GLY A 630 0.73 -25.88 -26.52
N LEU A 631 0.71 -24.62 -26.09
CA LEU A 631 1.51 -23.54 -26.65
C LEU A 631 2.97 -23.60 -26.22
N ALA A 632 3.87 -23.16 -27.09
CA ALA A 632 5.26 -22.94 -26.72
C ALA A 632 5.37 -21.74 -25.76
N ILE A 633 6.15 -21.91 -24.70
CA ILE A 633 6.66 -20.82 -23.87
C ILE A 633 8.01 -20.38 -24.45
N GLN A 634 8.19 -19.07 -24.59
CA GLN A 634 9.35 -18.43 -25.19
C GLN A 634 10.11 -17.64 -24.12
N THR A 635 11.44 -17.81 -24.08
CA THR A 635 12.33 -16.97 -23.27
C THR A 635 12.87 -15.84 -24.16
N ILE A 636 12.68 -14.58 -23.74
CA ILE A 636 13.23 -13.41 -24.41
C ILE A 636 14.36 -12.84 -23.57
N THR A 637 15.52 -12.67 -24.20
CA THR A 637 16.76 -12.14 -23.61
C THR A 637 17.26 -10.93 -24.43
N PRO A 638 18.19 -10.11 -23.89
CA PRO A 638 18.84 -9.05 -24.67
C PRO A 638 19.53 -9.57 -25.95
N GLU A 639 20.02 -10.81 -25.92
CA GLU A 639 20.65 -11.51 -27.03
C GLU A 639 19.65 -12.03 -28.08
N HIS A 640 18.43 -12.41 -27.67
CA HIS A 640 17.41 -13.04 -28.50
C HIS A 640 16.08 -12.25 -28.56
N LEU A 641 16.18 -10.92 -28.66
CA LEU A 641 15.03 -10.01 -28.76
C LEU A 641 14.37 -10.04 -30.16
N ASP A 642 13.77 -11.17 -30.56
CA ASP A 642 12.85 -11.27 -31.71
C ASP A 642 11.40 -11.50 -31.27
N LEU A 643 10.63 -10.42 -31.24
CA LEU A 643 9.20 -10.45 -30.90
C LEU A 643 8.29 -10.58 -32.13
N ALA A 644 8.84 -10.66 -33.36
CA ALA A 644 8.04 -10.63 -34.59
C ALA A 644 7.25 -11.92 -34.83
N ASN A 645 7.72 -13.04 -34.25
CA ASN A 645 7.05 -14.33 -34.30
C ASN A 645 5.98 -14.52 -33.21
N LEU A 646 5.92 -13.63 -32.20
CA LEU A 646 4.94 -13.72 -31.11
C LEU A 646 3.59 -13.15 -31.56
N SER A 647 2.54 -13.98 -31.50
CA SER A 647 1.17 -13.56 -31.82
C SER A 647 0.48 -12.94 -30.59
N ILE A 648 1.10 -11.85 -30.12
CA ILE A 648 0.68 -11.01 -28.99
C ILE A 648 0.48 -9.56 -29.47
N SER A 649 -0.14 -8.70 -28.66
CA SER A 649 -0.36 -7.29 -29.01
C SER A 649 0.95 -6.50 -29.12
N ASP A 650 0.89 -5.34 -29.79
CA ASP A 650 2.04 -4.44 -29.87
C ASP A 650 2.29 -3.69 -28.54
N VAL A 651 1.25 -3.50 -27.70
CA VAL A 651 1.37 -3.03 -26.31
C VAL A 651 2.24 -3.99 -25.49
N ALA A 652 1.96 -5.30 -25.56
CA ALA A 652 2.76 -6.32 -24.89
C ALA A 652 4.21 -6.33 -25.42
N LYS A 653 4.41 -6.26 -26.74
CA LYS A 653 5.77 -6.20 -27.33
C LYS A 653 6.56 -4.99 -26.85
N VAL A 654 5.93 -3.82 -26.72
CA VAL A 654 6.59 -2.60 -26.21
C VAL A 654 6.96 -2.75 -24.74
N ARG A 655 6.07 -3.29 -23.88
CA ARG A 655 6.39 -3.54 -22.46
C ARG A 655 7.48 -4.60 -22.27
N ILE A 656 7.47 -5.67 -23.06
CA ILE A 656 8.51 -6.71 -23.08
C ILE A 656 9.86 -6.11 -23.55
N THR A 657 9.86 -5.32 -24.62
CA THR A 657 11.06 -4.62 -25.13
C THR A 657 11.67 -3.70 -24.06
N ALA A 658 10.84 -2.93 -23.35
CA ALA A 658 11.29 -2.04 -22.29
C ALA A 658 11.93 -2.80 -21.11
N ALA A 659 11.38 -3.97 -20.75
CA ALA A 659 11.93 -4.80 -19.68
C ALA A 659 13.25 -5.48 -20.06
N VAL A 660 13.34 -6.02 -21.27
CA VAL A 660 14.60 -6.58 -21.79
C VAL A 660 15.68 -5.49 -21.90
N ALA A 661 15.32 -4.27 -22.30
CA ALA A 661 16.22 -3.12 -22.30
C ALA A 661 16.65 -2.67 -20.88
N ALA A 662 15.86 -2.99 -19.85
CA ALA A 662 16.21 -2.80 -18.44
C ALA A 662 17.01 -3.99 -17.84
N GLY A 663 17.30 -5.02 -18.64
CA GLY A 663 18.11 -6.18 -18.25
C GLY A 663 17.32 -7.42 -17.79
N TYR A 664 15.99 -7.38 -17.78
CA TYR A 664 15.17 -8.53 -17.39
C TYR A 664 15.13 -9.62 -18.47
N VAL A 665 15.18 -10.88 -18.04
CA VAL A 665 14.75 -12.03 -18.83
C VAL A 665 13.23 -12.10 -18.77
N VAL A 666 12.57 -12.29 -19.91
CA VAL A 666 11.10 -12.39 -19.98
C VAL A 666 10.68 -13.79 -20.40
N VAL A 667 9.69 -14.37 -19.73
CA VAL A 667 9.13 -15.69 -20.05
C VAL A 667 7.66 -15.52 -20.42
N VAL A 668 7.29 -15.80 -21.67
CA VAL A 668 5.97 -15.46 -22.25
C VAL A 668 5.44 -16.57 -23.18
N PRO A 669 4.13 -16.86 -23.23
CA PRO A 669 3.58 -17.75 -24.26
C PRO A 669 3.76 -17.18 -25.67
N GLU A 670 3.90 -18.05 -26.68
CA GLU A 670 4.10 -17.65 -28.09
C GLU A 670 2.94 -16.84 -28.69
N ARG A 671 1.76 -16.87 -28.05
CA ARG A 671 0.58 -16.09 -28.43
C ARG A 671 -0.33 -15.78 -27.23
N ALA A 672 -1.20 -14.81 -27.41
CA ALA A 672 -2.32 -14.60 -26.49
C ALA A 672 -3.25 -15.83 -26.40
N VAL A 673 -3.84 -16.03 -25.24
CA VAL A 673 -4.83 -17.08 -24.95
C VAL A 673 -6.23 -16.49 -24.79
N ALA A 674 -7.27 -17.30 -24.97
CA ALA A 674 -8.65 -16.85 -24.76
C ALA A 674 -9.06 -17.10 -23.28
N LEU A 675 -9.24 -16.02 -22.52
CA LEU A 675 -9.83 -16.04 -21.18
C LEU A 675 -11.17 -15.28 -21.25
N ASP A 676 -12.26 -15.99 -20.95
CA ASP A 676 -13.66 -15.52 -21.02
C ASP A 676 -14.00 -14.78 -22.32
N GLY A 677 -13.54 -15.35 -23.44
CA GLY A 677 -13.75 -14.82 -24.80
C GLY A 677 -12.83 -13.66 -25.19
N THR A 678 -12.06 -13.11 -24.24
CA THR A 678 -11.10 -12.03 -24.47
C THR A 678 -9.71 -12.61 -24.71
N ALA A 679 -8.98 -12.08 -25.70
CA ALA A 679 -7.57 -12.43 -25.91
C ALA A 679 -6.71 -11.74 -24.85
N GLN A 680 -5.94 -12.51 -24.08
CA GLN A 680 -5.10 -12.00 -22.99
C GLN A 680 -3.67 -12.56 -23.07
N VAL A 681 -2.71 -11.76 -22.60
CA VAL A 681 -1.31 -12.15 -22.45
C VAL A 681 -0.73 -11.58 -21.16
N GLY A 682 0.15 -12.36 -20.56
CA GLY A 682 0.97 -12.01 -19.41
C GLY A 682 2.25 -12.84 -19.44
N TRP A 683 3.24 -12.42 -18.67
CA TRP A 683 4.60 -12.96 -18.70
C TRP A 683 5.27 -12.85 -17.34
N TRP A 684 6.29 -13.67 -17.10
CA TRP A 684 7.22 -13.48 -15.98
C TRP A 684 8.36 -12.57 -16.41
N GLN A 685 8.91 -11.82 -15.45
CA GLN A 685 10.18 -11.12 -15.55
C GLN A 685 11.10 -11.62 -14.44
N VAL A 686 12.33 -11.95 -14.82
CA VAL A 686 13.39 -12.40 -13.91
C VAL A 686 14.60 -11.51 -14.09
N ASP A 687 15.07 -10.89 -13.01
CA ASP A 687 16.36 -10.20 -13.00
C ASP A 687 17.49 -11.25 -12.97
N PRO A 688 18.33 -11.38 -14.02
CA PRO A 688 19.40 -12.37 -14.04
C PRO A 688 20.54 -12.04 -13.05
N ALA A 689 20.64 -10.80 -12.56
CA ALA A 689 21.67 -10.35 -11.62
C ALA A 689 21.30 -10.61 -10.14
N THR A 690 20.03 -10.89 -9.82
CA THR A 690 19.58 -11.15 -8.43
C THR A 690 18.66 -12.35 -8.28
N GLY A 691 18.01 -12.79 -9.36
CA GLY A 691 16.90 -13.75 -9.32
C GLY A 691 15.56 -13.18 -8.84
N ARG A 692 15.44 -11.85 -8.67
CA ARG A 692 14.15 -11.21 -8.37
C ARG A 692 13.15 -11.49 -9.50
N THR A 693 12.03 -12.09 -9.15
CA THR A 693 11.01 -12.58 -10.07
C THR A 693 9.66 -11.95 -9.77
N PHE A 694 8.93 -11.56 -10.81
CA PHE A 694 7.56 -11.05 -10.71
C PHE A 694 6.82 -11.30 -12.03
N ASP A 695 5.49 -11.44 -11.97
CA ASP A 695 4.64 -11.57 -13.15
C ASP A 695 3.96 -10.23 -13.53
N LEU A 696 3.62 -10.06 -14.81
CA LEU A 696 2.93 -8.89 -15.34
C LEU A 696 1.89 -9.29 -16.40
N MET A 697 0.76 -8.59 -16.40
CA MET A 697 -0.20 -8.59 -17.51
C MET A 697 0.11 -7.48 -18.52
N GLU A 698 -0.52 -7.53 -19.71
CA GLU A 698 -0.42 -6.50 -20.77
C GLU A 698 -0.66 -5.05 -20.30
N THR A 699 -1.45 -4.88 -19.23
CA THR A 699 -1.71 -3.59 -18.56
C THR A 699 -0.47 -2.96 -17.92
N GLY A 700 0.64 -3.70 -17.78
CA GLY A 700 1.84 -3.25 -17.06
C GLY A 700 1.68 -3.29 -15.53
N ARG A 701 0.64 -3.98 -15.03
CA ARG A 701 0.40 -4.25 -13.61
C ARG A 701 0.70 -5.72 -13.33
N GLY A 702 1.24 -5.99 -12.15
CA GLY A 702 1.61 -7.35 -11.73
C GLY A 702 0.56 -7.91 -10.81
N GLY A 703 -0.42 -8.64 -11.36
CA GLY A 703 -1.35 -9.35 -10.51
C GLY A 703 -2.63 -9.84 -11.13
N SER A 704 -3.49 -10.35 -10.24
CA SER A 704 -4.75 -11.00 -10.57
C SER A 704 -5.96 -10.04 -10.46
N PRO A 705 -6.87 -9.97 -11.45
CA PRO A 705 -8.17 -9.35 -11.25
C PRO A 705 -8.98 -10.17 -10.23
N MET A 706 -9.54 -9.49 -9.24
CA MET A 706 -10.37 -10.06 -8.19
C MET A 706 -11.84 -10.07 -8.66
N GLY A 707 -12.54 -11.18 -8.45
CA GLY A 707 -13.89 -11.40 -8.99
C GLY A 707 -14.91 -10.41 -8.43
N GLU A 708 -15.96 -10.13 -9.21
CA GLU A 708 -17.03 -9.13 -8.97
C GLU A 708 -17.50 -9.02 -7.50
N ASP A 709 -17.83 -10.13 -6.87
CA ASP A 709 -18.38 -10.13 -5.50
C ASP A 709 -17.32 -9.79 -4.42
N THR A 710 -16.03 -9.82 -4.76
CA THR A 710 -14.93 -9.29 -3.93
C THR A 710 -14.92 -7.76 -3.89
N VAL A 711 -15.68 -7.11 -4.78
CA VAL A 711 -15.70 -5.65 -4.95
C VAL A 711 -16.96 -5.01 -4.37
N ILE A 712 -17.99 -5.82 -4.07
CA ILE A 712 -19.17 -5.47 -3.25
C ILE A 712 -18.78 -5.33 -1.74
N LEU A 713 -17.52 -4.96 -1.49
CA LEU A 713 -16.93 -4.56 -0.21
C LEU A 713 -16.84 -3.03 -0.06
N VAL A 714 -16.96 -2.28 -1.16
CA VAL A 714 -17.05 -0.81 -1.15
C VAL A 714 -18.52 -0.32 -1.01
N GLY A 715 -19.49 -1.21 -1.31
CA GLY A 715 -20.93 -0.98 -1.16
C GLY A 715 -21.66 -2.06 -0.35
N GLY A 716 -20.93 -2.94 0.32
CA GLY A 716 -21.45 -3.99 1.20
C GLY A 716 -20.46 -4.23 2.34
N PRO A 717 -20.89 -4.71 3.52
CA PRO A 717 -20.14 -4.44 4.75
C PRO A 717 -18.83 -5.23 4.86
N ALA A 718 -17.73 -4.54 4.56
CA ALA A 718 -16.65 -4.34 5.53
C ALA A 718 -15.95 -5.62 6.02
N TRP A 719 -16.48 -6.18 7.12
CA TRP A 719 -16.02 -7.38 7.81
C TRP A 719 -15.83 -8.62 6.94
N ARG A 720 -16.46 -8.65 5.76
CA ARG A 720 -16.49 -9.82 4.89
C ARG A 720 -15.11 -10.17 4.31
N ALA A 721 -14.31 -9.15 3.94
CA ALA A 721 -12.89 -9.32 3.62
C ALA A 721 -12.04 -9.46 4.89
N ALA A 722 -12.36 -8.70 5.94
CA ALA A 722 -11.59 -8.72 7.18
C ALA A 722 -11.52 -10.10 7.80
N GLU A 723 -12.67 -10.73 8.00
CA GLU A 723 -12.77 -12.05 8.60
C GLU A 723 -12.09 -13.08 7.69
N ALA A 724 -12.19 -12.93 6.36
CA ALA A 724 -11.44 -13.74 5.42
C ALA A 724 -9.90 -13.60 5.61
N PHE A 725 -9.38 -12.39 5.85
CA PHE A 725 -7.94 -12.19 6.10
C PHE A 725 -7.49 -12.56 7.52
N ARG A 726 -8.31 -12.30 8.57
CA ARG A 726 -8.11 -12.86 9.94
C ARG A 726 -7.91 -14.37 9.85
N LEU A 727 -8.87 -15.01 9.19
CA LEU A 727 -8.91 -16.45 8.98
C LEU A 727 -7.70 -16.91 8.17
N PHE A 728 -7.30 -16.23 7.09
CA PHE A 728 -6.11 -16.62 6.34
C PHE A 728 -4.84 -16.55 7.19
N ALA A 729 -4.63 -15.47 7.95
CA ALA A 729 -3.47 -15.29 8.82
C ALA A 729 -3.40 -16.37 9.93
N LEU A 730 -4.56 -16.80 10.45
CA LEU A 730 -4.69 -17.97 11.35
C LEU A 730 -4.55 -19.33 10.65
N GLY A 731 -4.46 -19.38 9.32
CA GLY A 731 -4.44 -20.60 8.50
C GLY A 731 -5.79 -21.32 8.38
N VAL A 732 -6.90 -20.57 8.42
CA VAL A 732 -8.31 -21.02 8.50
C VAL A 732 -9.24 -20.31 7.47
N THR A 733 -8.74 -19.90 6.29
CA THR A 733 -9.51 -19.61 5.04
C THR A 733 -9.93 -18.16 4.73
N PHE A 734 -9.45 -17.63 3.60
CA PHE A 734 -9.95 -16.41 2.95
C PHE A 734 -11.32 -16.59 2.27
N GLY A 735 -12.42 -16.71 3.03
CA GLY A 735 -13.74 -16.40 2.45
C GLY A 735 -15.01 -16.98 3.05
N ILE A 736 -15.02 -17.66 4.20
CA ILE A 736 -16.30 -18.19 4.74
C ILE A 736 -17.26 -17.03 5.13
N ALA A 737 -16.71 -15.83 5.37
CA ALA A 737 -17.47 -14.58 5.48
C ALA A 737 -17.85 -13.94 4.12
N VAL A 738 -17.17 -14.24 3.03
CA VAL A 738 -17.55 -13.85 1.66
C VAL A 738 -18.75 -14.69 1.19
N ALA A 739 -18.79 -15.97 1.51
CA ALA A 739 -20.00 -16.80 1.30
C ALA A 739 -21.23 -16.23 2.04
N ALA A 740 -21.04 -15.71 3.25
CA ALA A 740 -22.09 -15.06 4.03
C ALA A 740 -22.55 -13.73 3.41
N ALA A 741 -21.69 -13.09 2.63
CA ALA A 741 -21.92 -11.78 2.06
C ALA A 741 -23.05 -11.77 1.04
N ILE A 742 -22.96 -12.71 0.10
CA ILE A 742 -23.70 -12.74 -1.16
C ILE A 742 -25.09 -13.34 -0.94
N MET A 743 -25.15 -14.48 -0.23
CA MET A 743 -26.40 -15.18 0.10
C MET A 743 -27.37 -14.32 0.94
N THR A 744 -26.86 -13.36 1.71
CA THR A 744 -27.70 -12.43 2.47
C THR A 744 -28.38 -11.38 1.57
N TYR A 745 -27.76 -11.00 0.45
CA TYR A 745 -28.34 -10.08 -0.53
C TYR A 745 -29.52 -10.73 -1.27
N MET A 746 -29.39 -12.02 -1.61
CA MET A 746 -30.49 -12.82 -2.20
C MET A 746 -31.59 -13.23 -1.20
N SER A 747 -31.47 -12.87 0.09
CA SER A 747 -32.40 -13.28 1.16
C SER A 747 -33.41 -12.19 1.59
N TYR A 748 -33.32 -10.97 1.05
CA TYR A 748 -34.39 -9.97 1.18
C TYR A 748 -35.41 -10.12 0.04
N PRO A 749 -36.73 -10.17 0.33
CA PRO A 749 -37.74 -10.42 -0.70
C PRO A 749 -38.00 -9.19 -1.59
N ASN A 750 -38.22 -9.48 -2.88
CA ASN A 750 -38.59 -8.54 -3.97
C ASN A 750 -39.77 -7.60 -3.63
#